data_AF-A0A7G9XSK5-F1
#
_entry.id   AF-A0A7G9XSK5-F1
#
_cell.length_a   1.000
_cell.length_b   1.000
_cell.length_c   1.000
_cell.angle_alpha   90.00
_cell.angle_beta   90.00
_cell.angle_gamma   90.00
#
_symmetry.space_group_name_H-M   'P 1'
#
loop_
_entity.id
_entity.type
_entity.pdbx_description
1 polymer ?
#
loop_
_entity_poly.entity_id
_entity_poly.type
_entity_poly.pdbx_seq_one_letter_code
_entity_poly.pdbx_strand_id
1 'polypeptide(L)'
;MRTQTIDSDITVIGGGLAGVCAAISAARLGKTVALIGNRPVLGGNSSSEVRVWVVGATAHGIQRFARESGVIGELYVENQYRNPEGNPIIWDEVVMDAVRAEPNIRLFLNTDVREVDAGDVDGERVVRSVRGWTMGSELWTEFRSPYFLDCTGDGLIGHLAGAEYRLGREARDEFGESWAPEVADEEFLGSTILFYTKDLGRPVKFVAPDSAKDITQTPIPTSRILRSGDSGAHYWWIEWGGMLDIVHDNERIRDELRSVIFGIWDYIKNSGRFEAETLDLEWVGALPGKREYRRFLGDHVLTQNDILDQTEFDDAVAFGGWSIDLHPVEGMYATEAGAHQRYSDGIYGIPFRSYYSRNVANLLMAGRDISASHVAFGSSRVMATCGAGGEAAGTGAALALDLGVRPRELAATHAAELRQLLLRQDASVFGVRNEDPDDLALRARVEASSVARSIDPAEFAPGGDDRVLPLTRDVGLLVPVDPRLEAIQLLMRVPADAELEFSLWTTGRPQNAVPIDERLRTRVAVAGSPDPQWVRVPFEWNPQQPESVVVVAEAHEGVELLYRAAQVPGVLTLVHAPQADGDANVEVDESEALIAWPAIPMRGRTVRARLEPATEAFDAAKAVGGYQRYYGGPQLWASAPIAADRPQELRLEWDEPVELRQLRVVFDDDQDVELNTLHHHRTPDEVFPELVRDYVLEVRRGGGWIEVARVVDNRRRQRVHDLDPVETDAARIRVLATNGVGQARVVALRAY
;
A
#
# COMPACT_ATOMS: atom_id res chain seq x y z
N MET A 1 3.91 38.03 -24.51
CA MET A 1 3.67 36.88 -23.61
C MET A 1 4.54 37.07 -22.39
N ARG A 2 4.03 36.76 -21.19
CA ARG A 2 4.82 36.89 -19.96
C ARG A 2 5.77 35.70 -19.82
N THR A 3 6.93 35.93 -19.25
CA THR A 3 7.91 34.89 -18.91
C THR A 3 8.34 35.04 -17.46
N GLN A 4 8.62 33.93 -16.79
CA GLN A 4 9.28 33.92 -15.48
C GLN A 4 10.23 32.72 -15.37
N THR A 5 11.16 32.78 -14.42
CA THR A 5 12.09 31.70 -14.08
C THR A 5 11.91 31.33 -12.61
N ILE A 6 11.92 30.03 -12.33
CA ILE A 6 11.82 29.45 -10.99
C ILE A 6 13.05 28.56 -10.78
N ASP A 7 13.83 28.89 -9.77
CA ASP A 7 14.94 28.07 -9.30
C ASP A 7 14.48 27.31 -8.05
N SER A 8 14.80 26.02 -8.00
CA SER A 8 14.50 25.12 -6.88
C SER A 8 15.59 24.06 -6.76
N ASP A 9 15.63 23.36 -5.63
CA ASP A 9 16.53 22.22 -5.45
C ASP A 9 16.08 21.03 -6.31
N ILE A 10 14.76 20.83 -6.41
CA ILE A 10 14.14 19.71 -7.13
C ILE A 10 12.92 20.20 -7.91
N THR A 11 12.80 19.80 -9.18
CA THR A 11 11.57 19.98 -9.96
C THR A 11 10.89 18.64 -10.19
N VAL A 12 9.62 18.54 -9.78
CA VAL A 12 8.77 17.35 -9.97
C VAL A 12 7.71 17.68 -11.00
N ILE A 13 7.68 16.93 -12.10
CA ILE A 13 6.72 17.15 -13.19
C ILE A 13 5.69 16.01 -13.20
N GLY A 14 4.46 16.31 -12.80
CA GLY A 14 3.37 15.35 -12.74
C GLY A 14 2.59 15.48 -11.42
N GLY A 15 1.32 15.88 -11.50
CA GLY A 15 0.44 16.03 -10.33
C GLY A 15 -0.24 14.73 -9.87
N GLY A 16 0.24 13.56 -10.31
CA GLY A 16 -0.24 12.25 -9.85
C GLY A 16 0.28 11.90 -8.46
N LEU A 17 -0.16 10.77 -7.89
CA LEU A 17 0.27 10.38 -6.54
C LEU A 17 1.77 10.14 -6.41
N ALA A 18 2.44 9.64 -7.45
CA ALA A 18 3.90 9.53 -7.46
C ALA A 18 4.57 10.91 -7.29
N GLY A 19 4.20 11.90 -8.11
CA GLY A 19 4.76 13.24 -8.01
C GLY A 19 4.39 13.99 -6.72
N VAL A 20 3.17 13.79 -6.21
CA VAL A 20 2.75 14.34 -4.91
C VAL A 20 3.62 13.77 -3.78
N CYS A 21 3.77 12.44 -3.71
CA CYS A 21 4.58 11.80 -2.67
C CYS A 21 6.07 12.16 -2.79
N ALA A 22 6.58 12.29 -4.01
CA ALA A 22 7.95 12.73 -4.26
C ALA A 22 8.19 14.18 -3.81
N ALA A 23 7.26 15.08 -4.09
CA ALA A 23 7.40 16.48 -3.69
C ALA A 23 7.32 16.66 -2.16
N ILE A 24 6.39 15.97 -1.50
CA ILE A 24 6.22 16.01 -0.03
C ILE A 24 7.45 15.44 0.66
N SER A 25 7.93 14.26 0.24
CA SER A 25 9.10 13.61 0.84
C SER A 25 10.36 14.47 0.74
N ALA A 26 10.65 15.04 -0.43
CA ALA A 26 11.76 15.97 -0.63
C ALA A 26 11.62 17.27 0.20
N ALA A 27 10.42 17.84 0.26
CA ALA A 27 10.14 19.07 1.01
C ALA A 27 10.34 18.89 2.52
N ARG A 28 9.94 17.74 3.06
CA ARG A 28 10.13 17.36 4.48
C ARG A 28 11.60 17.13 4.84
N LEU A 29 12.45 16.88 3.85
CA LEU A 29 13.92 16.83 3.99
C LEU A 29 14.57 18.21 3.80
N GLY A 30 13.77 19.28 3.78
CA GLY A 30 14.26 20.66 3.72
C GLY A 30 14.57 21.17 2.31
N LYS A 31 14.24 20.42 1.25
CA LYS A 31 14.48 20.84 -0.14
C LYS A 31 13.38 21.76 -0.63
N THR A 32 13.75 22.81 -1.37
CA THR A 32 12.79 23.61 -2.13
C THR A 32 12.33 22.85 -3.37
N VAL A 33 11.02 22.71 -3.55
CA VAL A 33 10.44 21.88 -4.62
C VAL A 33 9.51 22.70 -5.50
N ALA A 34 9.69 22.63 -6.82
CA ALA A 34 8.69 23.04 -7.79
C ALA A 34 7.86 21.81 -8.21
N LEU A 35 6.61 21.72 -7.74
CA LEU A 35 5.67 20.66 -8.15
C LEU A 35 4.77 21.20 -9.27
N ILE A 36 4.82 20.55 -10.43
CA ILE A 36 4.14 21.00 -11.65
C ILE A 36 3.04 20.01 -12.04
N GLY A 37 1.82 20.51 -12.24
CA GLY A 37 0.69 19.74 -12.75
C GLY A 37 0.05 20.44 -13.95
N ASN A 38 -0.22 19.69 -15.03
CA ASN A 38 -0.86 20.25 -16.22
C ASN A 38 -2.37 20.46 -16.07
N ARG A 39 -2.94 20.16 -14.90
CA ARG A 39 -4.38 20.18 -14.60
C ARG A 39 -4.68 20.98 -13.32
N PRO A 40 -5.96 21.33 -13.06
CA PRO A 40 -6.33 22.18 -11.92
C PRO A 40 -6.42 21.44 -10.58
N VAL A 41 -6.36 20.10 -10.58
CA VAL A 41 -6.40 19.26 -9.37
C VAL A 41 -5.22 18.29 -9.35
N LEU A 42 -4.90 17.79 -8.17
CA LEU A 42 -3.87 16.77 -7.93
C LEU A 42 -4.50 15.37 -7.84
N GLY A 43 -3.68 14.32 -7.85
CA GLY A 43 -4.11 12.92 -7.74
C GLY A 43 -4.06 12.14 -9.05
N GLY A 44 -3.81 12.81 -10.20
CA GLY A 44 -3.62 12.12 -11.47
C GLY A 44 -4.90 11.43 -11.96
N ASN A 45 -4.88 10.10 -12.10
CA ASN A 45 -6.09 9.33 -12.46
C ASN A 45 -7.02 9.12 -11.25
N SER A 46 -6.55 9.38 -10.02
CA SER A 46 -7.40 9.29 -8.83
C SER A 46 -8.19 10.56 -8.54
N SER A 47 -7.91 11.65 -9.26
CA SER A 47 -8.60 12.91 -9.05
C SER A 47 -10.06 12.83 -9.49
N SER A 48 -10.84 13.85 -9.12
CA SER A 48 -12.25 13.96 -9.53
C SER A 48 -12.48 14.03 -11.05
N GLU A 49 -11.43 14.27 -11.84
CA GLU A 49 -11.48 14.33 -13.31
C GLU A 49 -11.56 12.95 -13.97
N VAL A 50 -11.03 11.90 -13.32
CA VAL A 50 -10.96 10.53 -13.88
C VAL A 50 -11.60 9.49 -12.95
N ARG A 51 -11.50 9.68 -11.63
CA ARG A 51 -12.18 8.90 -10.58
C ARG A 51 -11.83 7.41 -10.52
N VAL A 52 -10.58 7.07 -10.81
CA VAL A 52 -10.08 5.71 -10.52
C VAL A 52 -9.76 5.64 -9.03
N TRP A 53 -10.22 4.60 -8.33
CA TRP A 53 -9.87 4.42 -6.92
C TRP A 53 -8.36 4.23 -6.74
N VAL A 54 -7.83 4.64 -5.59
CA VAL A 54 -6.45 4.33 -5.23
C VAL A 54 -6.43 3.03 -4.46
N VAL A 55 -5.80 2.03 -5.06
CA VAL A 55 -5.50 0.72 -4.47
C VAL A 55 -3.99 0.48 -4.54
N GLY A 56 -3.53 -0.55 -3.83
CA GLY A 56 -2.13 -0.80 -3.59
C GLY A 56 -1.82 -2.26 -3.30
N ALA A 57 -0.69 -2.45 -2.63
CA ALA A 57 -0.12 -3.76 -2.34
C ALA A 57 -1.03 -4.68 -1.52
N THR A 58 -2.09 -4.20 -0.87
CA THR A 58 -3.11 -5.05 -0.22
C THR A 58 -3.93 -5.88 -1.22
N ALA A 59 -4.01 -5.48 -2.49
CA ALA A 59 -4.70 -6.20 -3.55
C ALA A 59 -6.14 -6.62 -3.16
N HIS A 60 -6.98 -5.66 -2.83
CA HIS A 60 -8.34 -5.90 -2.32
C HIS A 60 -8.41 -6.78 -1.06
N GLY A 61 -7.38 -6.63 -0.23
CA GLY A 61 -7.22 -7.41 0.99
C GLY A 61 -6.87 -8.88 0.73
N ILE A 62 -6.46 -9.24 -0.49
CA ILE A 62 -5.84 -10.53 -0.75
C ILE A 62 -4.48 -10.56 -0.08
N GLN A 63 -3.58 -9.60 -0.31
CA GLN A 63 -2.32 -9.56 0.44
C GLN A 63 -2.53 -9.18 1.91
N ARG A 64 -1.61 -9.61 2.77
CA ARG A 64 -1.69 -9.45 4.23
C ARG A 64 -0.61 -8.52 4.73
N PHE A 65 -0.94 -7.68 5.71
CA PHE A 65 -0.03 -6.67 6.29
C PHE A 65 0.67 -5.76 5.26
N ALA A 66 0.04 -5.59 4.10
CA ALA A 66 0.67 -5.04 2.90
C ALA A 66 0.30 -3.58 2.64
N ARG A 67 -0.55 -2.93 3.46
CA ARG A 67 -0.90 -1.52 3.22
C ARG A 67 0.35 -0.64 3.24
N GLU A 68 0.44 0.23 2.26
CA GLU A 68 1.50 1.23 2.17
C GLU A 68 1.46 2.18 3.39
N SER A 69 2.64 2.54 3.88
CA SER A 69 2.87 3.59 4.90
C SER A 69 3.49 4.83 4.25
N GLY A 70 4.06 5.74 5.04
CA GLY A 70 4.64 6.98 4.55
C GLY A 70 3.59 7.95 4.05
N VAL A 71 3.93 8.73 3.03
CA VAL A 71 3.06 9.82 2.53
C VAL A 71 1.72 9.28 2.01
N ILE A 72 1.72 8.17 1.27
CA ILE A 72 0.47 7.58 0.78
C ILE A 72 -0.37 6.99 1.91
N GLY A 73 0.26 6.43 2.94
CA GLY A 73 -0.43 5.96 4.15
C GLY A 73 -1.11 7.11 4.90
N GLU A 74 -0.44 8.27 5.03
CA GLU A 74 -1.04 9.47 5.59
C GLU A 74 -2.27 9.93 4.81
N LEU A 75 -2.20 9.94 3.47
CA LEU A 75 -3.32 10.31 2.61
C LEU A 75 -4.49 9.35 2.76
N TYR A 76 -4.23 8.05 2.86
CA TYR A 76 -5.27 7.04 3.09
C TYR A 76 -6.01 7.24 4.41
N VAL A 77 -5.27 7.40 5.51
CA VAL A 77 -5.85 7.61 6.84
C VAL A 77 -6.59 8.94 6.92
N GLU A 78 -6.06 10.00 6.28
CA GLU A 78 -6.74 11.29 6.18
C GLU A 78 -8.06 11.19 5.40
N ASN A 79 -8.07 10.46 4.27
CA ASN A 79 -9.26 10.27 3.46
C ASN A 79 -10.32 9.44 4.20
N GLN A 80 -9.92 8.38 4.92
CA GLN A 80 -10.86 7.59 5.73
C GLN A 80 -11.61 8.47 6.75
N TYR A 81 -10.91 9.43 7.37
CA TYR A 81 -11.51 10.33 8.36
C TYR A 81 -12.36 11.45 7.73
N ARG A 82 -11.83 12.15 6.71
CA ARG A 82 -12.51 13.32 6.11
C ARG A 82 -13.55 12.97 5.04
N ASN A 83 -13.44 11.79 4.45
CA ASN A 83 -14.18 11.38 3.28
C ASN A 83 -14.77 9.96 3.40
N PRO A 84 -15.46 9.60 4.51
CA PRO A 84 -15.97 8.24 4.74
C PRO A 84 -16.98 7.76 3.67
N GLU A 85 -17.53 8.70 2.88
CA GLU A 85 -18.47 8.43 1.79
C GLU A 85 -17.80 8.27 0.42
N GLY A 86 -16.48 8.47 0.31
CA GLY A 86 -15.71 8.17 -0.89
C GLY A 86 -15.92 9.19 -2.01
N ASN A 87 -16.19 10.45 -1.65
CA ASN A 87 -16.44 11.52 -2.61
C ASN A 87 -15.14 11.95 -3.29
N PRO A 88 -15.05 11.86 -4.63
CA PRO A 88 -13.81 12.18 -5.34
C PRO A 88 -13.39 13.65 -5.23
N ILE A 89 -14.31 14.58 -4.98
CA ILE A 89 -14.00 16.00 -4.80
C ILE A 89 -13.35 16.24 -3.43
N ILE A 90 -13.78 15.52 -2.40
CA ILE A 90 -13.16 15.63 -1.07
C ILE A 90 -11.76 15.00 -1.10
N TRP A 91 -11.57 13.92 -1.86
CA TRP A 91 -10.24 13.35 -2.09
C TRP A 91 -9.27 14.37 -2.74
N ASP A 92 -9.71 15.13 -3.74
CA ASP A 92 -8.88 16.19 -4.33
C ASP A 92 -8.39 17.19 -3.27
N GLU A 93 -9.27 17.59 -2.33
CA GLU A 93 -8.91 18.51 -1.24
C GLU A 93 -7.99 17.85 -0.20
N VAL A 94 -8.14 16.54 0.09
CA VAL A 94 -7.20 15.81 0.96
C VAL A 94 -5.79 15.86 0.38
N VAL A 95 -5.63 15.57 -0.91
CA VAL A 95 -4.32 15.61 -1.60
C VAL A 95 -3.79 17.04 -1.68
N MET A 96 -4.65 18.01 -2.00
CA MET A 96 -4.29 19.43 -2.08
C MET A 96 -3.81 19.99 -0.74
N ASP A 97 -4.51 19.68 0.36
CA ASP A 97 -4.15 20.13 1.70
C ASP A 97 -2.83 19.51 2.15
N ALA A 98 -2.57 18.25 1.82
CA ALA A 98 -1.29 17.60 2.12
C ALA A 98 -0.11 18.33 1.45
N VAL A 99 -0.24 18.70 0.17
CA VAL A 99 0.79 19.48 -0.52
C VAL A 99 0.93 20.90 0.04
N ARG A 100 -0.19 21.57 0.34
CA ARG A 100 -0.19 22.93 0.89
C ARG A 100 0.36 23.02 2.32
N ALA A 101 0.32 21.93 3.07
CA ALA A 101 0.90 21.85 4.40
C ALA A 101 2.44 21.93 4.37
N GLU A 102 3.07 21.63 3.23
CA GLU A 102 4.53 21.63 3.09
C GLU A 102 5.05 23.00 2.60
N PRO A 103 5.71 23.80 3.45
CA PRO A 103 6.09 25.18 3.13
C PRO A 103 7.18 25.27 2.06
N ASN A 104 7.94 24.19 1.84
CA ASN A 104 9.01 24.16 0.84
C ASN A 104 8.51 23.78 -0.56
N ILE A 105 7.21 23.48 -0.74
CA ILE A 105 6.64 23.21 -2.06
C ILE A 105 6.05 24.48 -2.65
N ARG A 106 6.46 24.81 -3.87
CA ARG A 106 5.76 25.75 -4.74
C ARG A 106 5.00 24.97 -5.81
N LEU A 107 3.67 25.04 -5.72
CA LEU A 107 2.76 24.32 -6.61
C LEU A 107 2.38 25.14 -7.86
N PHE A 108 2.49 24.53 -9.03
CA PHE A 108 2.17 25.11 -10.34
C PHE A 108 1.14 24.25 -11.08
N LEU A 109 -0.14 24.55 -10.87
CA LEU A 109 -1.25 23.87 -11.55
C LEU A 109 -1.50 24.47 -12.94
N ASN A 110 -2.24 23.75 -13.79
CA ASN A 110 -2.56 24.15 -15.17
C ASN A 110 -1.32 24.55 -16.00
N THR A 111 -0.16 23.98 -15.67
CA THR A 111 1.13 24.32 -16.28
C THR A 111 1.60 23.11 -17.08
N ASP A 112 1.50 23.23 -18.39
CA ASP A 112 1.80 22.19 -19.36
C ASP A 112 3.27 22.30 -19.79
N VAL A 113 4.12 21.37 -19.35
CA VAL A 113 5.56 21.34 -19.68
C VAL A 113 5.75 20.84 -21.11
N ARG A 114 6.42 21.64 -21.94
CA ARG A 114 6.51 21.41 -23.40
C ARG A 114 7.92 21.38 -23.94
N GLU A 115 8.88 21.95 -23.21
CA GLU A 115 10.28 22.04 -23.64
C GLU A 115 11.16 21.53 -22.51
N VAL A 116 12.21 20.78 -22.87
CA VAL A 116 13.28 20.33 -21.97
C VAL A 116 14.60 20.77 -22.57
N ASP A 117 15.40 21.52 -21.82
CA ASP A 117 16.80 21.79 -22.15
C ASP A 117 17.66 20.73 -21.49
N ALA A 118 18.22 19.81 -22.29
CA ALA A 118 19.11 18.77 -21.84
C ALA A 118 20.36 18.70 -22.73
N GLY A 119 21.52 18.54 -22.11
CA GLY A 119 22.79 18.51 -22.82
C GLY A 119 23.90 17.88 -21.97
N ASP A 120 25.07 17.71 -22.59
CA ASP A 120 26.19 17.06 -21.92
C ASP A 120 26.88 18.02 -20.93
N VAL A 121 27.16 17.51 -19.74
CA VAL A 121 27.96 18.13 -18.68
C VAL A 121 28.89 17.05 -18.14
N ASP A 122 30.20 17.29 -18.21
CA ASP A 122 31.23 16.35 -17.76
C ASP A 122 31.12 14.92 -18.36
N GLY A 123 30.63 14.82 -19.60
CA GLY A 123 30.46 13.56 -20.32
C GLY A 123 29.15 12.83 -20.03
N GLU A 124 28.29 13.38 -19.18
CA GLU A 124 26.97 12.86 -18.87
C GLU A 124 25.87 13.77 -19.41
N ARG A 125 24.81 13.18 -19.94
CA ARG A 125 23.63 13.94 -20.34
C ARG A 125 22.83 14.34 -19.10
N VAL A 126 22.51 15.62 -18.97
CA VAL A 126 21.73 16.17 -17.85
C VAL A 126 20.63 17.10 -18.32
N VAL A 127 19.52 17.13 -17.60
CA VAL A 127 18.49 18.16 -17.74
C VAL A 127 18.96 19.42 -17.02
N ARG A 128 18.93 20.56 -17.70
CA ARG A 128 19.30 21.88 -17.15
C ARG A 128 18.06 22.68 -16.76
N SER A 129 17.03 22.63 -17.59
CA SER A 129 15.74 23.26 -17.31
C SER A 129 14.59 22.60 -18.06
N VAL A 130 13.38 22.83 -17.57
CA VAL A 130 12.14 22.52 -18.29
C VAL A 130 11.29 23.78 -18.41
N ARG A 131 10.46 23.87 -19.44
CA ARG A 131 9.63 25.05 -19.68
C ARG A 131 8.16 24.68 -19.87
N GLY A 132 7.31 25.29 -19.05
CA GLY A 132 5.87 25.07 -19.05
C GLY A 132 5.05 26.29 -19.45
N TRP A 133 3.91 26.04 -20.09
CA TRP A 133 2.94 27.04 -20.50
C TRP A 133 1.69 26.96 -19.62
N THR A 134 1.30 28.09 -19.06
CA THR A 134 0.04 28.23 -18.31
C THR A 134 -0.94 29.04 -19.15
N MET A 135 -1.95 28.37 -19.72
CA MET A 135 -2.89 28.98 -20.66
C MET A 135 -3.66 30.15 -20.04
N GLY A 136 -4.21 29.98 -18.83
CA GLY A 136 -5.06 30.99 -18.18
C GLY A 136 -4.35 32.30 -17.85
N SER A 137 -3.02 32.31 -17.76
CA SER A 137 -2.21 33.50 -17.46
C SER A 137 -1.30 33.94 -18.61
N GLU A 138 -1.37 33.25 -19.75
CA GLU A 138 -0.49 33.44 -20.91
C GLU A 138 1.00 33.54 -20.53
N LEU A 139 1.42 32.62 -19.65
CA LEU A 139 2.71 32.65 -18.96
C LEU A 139 3.56 31.46 -19.36
N TRP A 140 4.77 31.74 -19.84
CA TRP A 140 5.84 30.76 -19.93
C TRP A 140 6.66 30.78 -18.65
N THR A 141 6.82 29.62 -18.01
CA THR A 141 7.67 29.46 -16.83
C THR A 141 8.82 28.52 -17.16
N GLU A 142 10.05 28.96 -16.96
CA GLU A 142 11.25 28.10 -16.98
C GLU A 142 11.55 27.64 -15.55
N PHE A 143 11.80 26.35 -15.37
CA PHE A 143 12.13 25.73 -14.09
C PHE A 143 13.54 25.16 -14.16
N ARG A 144 14.39 25.53 -13.20
CA ARG A 144 15.80 25.13 -13.12
C ARG A 144 16.05 24.46 -11.78
N SER A 145 16.62 23.26 -11.82
CA SER A 145 16.96 22.48 -10.64
C SER A 145 18.17 21.59 -10.89
N PRO A 146 18.95 21.26 -9.85
CA PRO A 146 19.93 20.18 -9.90
C PRO A 146 19.34 18.82 -10.28
N TYR A 147 18.13 18.51 -9.79
CA TYR A 147 17.44 17.23 -10.04
C TYR A 147 16.02 17.44 -10.59
N PHE A 148 15.63 16.53 -11.48
CA PHE A 148 14.30 16.49 -12.08
C PHE A 148 13.67 15.10 -11.87
N LEU A 149 12.39 15.08 -11.53
CA LEU A 149 11.59 13.86 -11.45
C LEU A 149 10.53 13.92 -12.54
N ASP A 150 10.61 13.00 -13.50
CA ASP A 150 9.47 12.72 -14.38
C ASP A 150 8.48 11.85 -13.61
N CYS A 151 7.30 12.39 -13.40
CA CYS A 151 6.16 11.67 -12.86
C CYS A 151 4.94 11.86 -13.79
N THR A 152 5.17 12.20 -15.07
CA THR A 152 4.08 12.28 -16.04
C THR A 152 3.66 10.87 -16.41
N GLY A 153 2.34 10.64 -16.48
CA GLY A 153 1.82 9.30 -16.73
C GLY A 153 2.19 8.71 -18.11
N ASP A 154 2.76 9.51 -19.00
CA ASP A 154 3.21 9.13 -20.34
C ASP A 154 4.73 9.26 -20.55
N GLY A 155 5.50 9.62 -19.52
CA GLY A 155 6.95 9.80 -19.60
C GLY A 155 7.37 10.85 -20.65
N LEU A 156 6.72 12.02 -20.65
CA LEU A 156 6.99 13.05 -21.65
C LEU A 156 8.36 13.71 -21.40
N ILE A 157 8.71 13.94 -20.14
CA ILE A 157 9.91 14.71 -19.79
C ILE A 157 11.16 13.90 -20.04
N GLY A 158 11.19 12.63 -19.63
CA GLY A 158 12.29 11.73 -19.94
C GLY A 158 12.45 11.53 -21.44
N HIS A 159 11.35 11.42 -22.20
CA HIS A 159 11.41 11.31 -23.66
C HIS A 159 12.08 12.55 -24.29
N LEU A 160 11.63 13.75 -23.92
CA LEU A 160 12.20 15.01 -24.41
C LEU A 160 13.65 15.21 -23.91
N ALA A 161 13.98 14.71 -22.72
CA ALA A 161 15.32 14.70 -22.18
C ALA A 161 16.24 13.72 -22.92
N GLY A 162 15.71 12.77 -23.70
CA GLY A 162 16.48 11.72 -24.37
C GLY A 162 16.80 10.51 -23.49
N ALA A 163 16.03 10.28 -22.44
CA ALA A 163 16.08 9.06 -21.66
C ALA A 163 15.64 7.86 -22.51
N GLU A 164 16.30 6.72 -22.35
CA GLU A 164 15.93 5.49 -23.06
C GLU A 164 14.66 4.87 -22.46
N TYR A 165 13.78 4.35 -23.32
CA TYR A 165 12.51 3.75 -22.91
C TYR A 165 12.11 2.57 -23.82
N ARG A 166 11.07 1.87 -23.39
CA ARG A 166 10.34 0.83 -24.12
C ARG A 166 8.88 1.24 -24.30
N LEU A 167 8.27 0.66 -25.32
CA LEU A 167 6.85 0.72 -25.63
C LEU A 167 6.37 -0.71 -25.89
N GLY A 168 5.09 -0.97 -25.64
CA GLY A 168 4.49 -2.26 -25.95
C GLY A 168 4.93 -3.37 -25.03
N ARG A 169 5.07 -4.59 -25.55
CA ARG A 169 5.42 -5.80 -24.79
C ARG A 169 6.74 -6.38 -25.29
N GLU A 170 7.64 -6.68 -24.37
CA GLU A 170 8.91 -7.33 -24.69
C GLU A 170 8.72 -8.81 -25.07
N ALA A 171 9.69 -9.37 -25.80
CA ALA A 171 9.67 -10.78 -26.16
C ALA A 171 10.01 -11.66 -24.94
N ARG A 172 9.39 -12.83 -24.86
CA ARG A 172 9.57 -13.82 -23.80
C ARG A 172 11.03 -14.16 -23.53
N ASP A 173 11.86 -14.23 -24.57
CA ASP A 173 13.28 -14.59 -24.47
C ASP A 173 14.18 -13.43 -24.00
N GLU A 174 13.72 -12.17 -24.02
CA GLU A 174 14.49 -11.01 -23.56
C GLU A 174 14.73 -11.06 -22.04
N PHE A 175 13.69 -11.39 -21.27
CA PHE A 175 13.74 -11.46 -19.81
C PHE A 175 13.39 -12.84 -19.22
N GLY A 176 13.04 -13.83 -20.06
CA GLY A 176 12.62 -15.15 -19.59
C GLY A 176 11.26 -15.13 -18.87
N GLU A 177 10.33 -14.29 -19.32
CA GLU A 177 9.03 -14.07 -18.67
C GLU A 177 7.94 -14.93 -19.32
N SER A 178 7.41 -15.90 -18.58
CA SER A 178 6.47 -16.88 -19.16
C SER A 178 5.17 -16.26 -19.69
N TRP A 179 4.77 -15.08 -19.20
CA TRP A 179 3.56 -14.36 -19.62
C TRP A 179 3.82 -13.34 -20.73
N ALA A 180 5.08 -13.10 -21.10
CA ALA A 180 5.41 -12.25 -22.24
C ALA A 180 5.13 -12.97 -23.58
N PRO A 181 4.80 -12.22 -24.65
CA PRO A 181 4.58 -12.78 -25.99
C PRO A 181 5.88 -13.38 -26.56
N GLU A 182 5.76 -14.30 -27.52
CA GLU A 182 6.94 -14.91 -28.16
C GLU A 182 7.78 -13.89 -28.95
N VAL A 183 7.13 -12.86 -29.48
CA VAL A 183 7.76 -11.79 -30.26
C VAL A 183 7.28 -10.47 -29.67
N ALA A 184 8.20 -9.52 -29.52
CA ALA A 184 7.87 -8.18 -29.06
C ALA A 184 6.89 -7.48 -30.02
N ASP A 185 5.97 -6.70 -29.47
CA ASP A 185 4.97 -5.93 -30.21
C ASP A 185 4.66 -4.59 -29.52
N GLU A 186 3.90 -3.74 -30.19
CA GLU A 186 3.46 -2.44 -29.67
C GLU A 186 2.02 -2.49 -29.15
N GLU A 187 1.70 -3.53 -28.38
CA GLU A 187 0.41 -3.64 -27.68
C GLU A 187 0.51 -3.20 -26.21
N PHE A 188 -0.53 -2.54 -25.72
CA PHE A 188 -0.56 -1.86 -24.43
C PHE A 188 -1.80 -2.25 -23.62
N LEU A 189 -1.79 -1.90 -22.34
CA LEU A 189 -3.00 -1.85 -21.52
C LEU A 189 -3.91 -0.69 -21.96
N GLY A 190 -5.17 -1.00 -22.27
CA GLY A 190 -6.15 -0.03 -22.75
C GLY A 190 -6.41 1.12 -21.77
N SER A 191 -6.88 2.27 -22.29
CA SER A 191 -7.33 3.38 -21.45
C SER A 191 -8.78 3.21 -21.03
N THR A 192 -9.17 3.75 -19.88
CA THR A 192 -10.54 3.68 -19.36
C THR A 192 -11.21 5.04 -19.25
N ILE A 193 -12.53 5.07 -19.44
CA ILE A 193 -13.41 6.16 -19.00
C ILE A 193 -14.48 5.53 -18.12
N LEU A 194 -14.78 6.19 -17.00
CA LEU A 194 -15.79 5.74 -16.05
C LEU A 194 -17.06 6.60 -16.16
N PHE A 195 -18.16 6.09 -15.65
CA PHE A 195 -19.40 6.84 -15.46
C PHE A 195 -20.01 6.53 -14.10
N TYR A 196 -20.71 7.51 -13.53
CA TYR A 196 -21.40 7.39 -12.25
C TYR A 196 -22.88 7.61 -12.42
N THR A 197 -23.65 6.93 -11.59
CA THR A 197 -25.10 6.89 -11.59
C THR A 197 -25.63 7.29 -10.23
N LYS A 198 -26.84 7.83 -10.20
CA LYS A 198 -27.48 8.26 -8.95
C LYS A 198 -28.95 7.90 -8.93
N ASP A 199 -29.42 7.33 -7.82
CA ASP A 199 -30.84 7.12 -7.60
C ASP A 199 -31.52 8.44 -7.19
N LEU A 200 -32.52 8.87 -7.95
CA LEU A 200 -33.32 10.06 -7.66
C LEU A 200 -34.64 9.75 -6.93
N GLY A 201 -34.96 8.48 -6.70
CA GLY A 201 -36.20 8.03 -6.05
C GLY A 201 -37.47 8.32 -6.85
N ARG A 202 -37.35 8.75 -8.11
CA ARG A 202 -38.45 9.04 -9.03
C ARG A 202 -38.08 8.60 -10.45
N PRO A 203 -39.04 8.23 -11.31
CA PRO A 203 -38.73 7.83 -12.68
C PRO A 203 -37.97 8.91 -13.46
N VAL A 204 -36.88 8.50 -14.11
CA VAL A 204 -36.04 9.36 -14.95
C VAL A 204 -36.04 8.82 -16.38
N LYS A 205 -36.21 9.69 -17.37
CA LYS A 205 -36.12 9.32 -18.78
C LYS A 205 -34.69 9.56 -19.28
N PHE A 206 -34.14 8.60 -20.01
CA PHE A 206 -32.89 8.78 -20.75
C PHE A 206 -33.14 8.61 -22.26
N VAL A 207 -32.49 9.46 -23.06
CA VAL A 207 -32.44 9.34 -24.52
C VAL A 207 -30.96 9.38 -24.88
N ALA A 208 -30.45 8.28 -25.43
CA ALA A 208 -29.05 8.21 -25.82
C ALA A 208 -28.70 9.25 -26.89
N PRO A 209 -27.48 9.82 -26.86
CA PRO A 209 -27.00 10.64 -27.96
C PRO A 209 -26.85 9.79 -29.23
N ASP A 210 -26.94 10.40 -30.41
CA ASP A 210 -26.80 9.70 -31.70
C ASP A 210 -25.44 9.01 -31.87
N SER A 211 -24.42 9.43 -31.10
CA SER A 211 -23.11 8.81 -31.07
C SER A 211 -23.03 7.56 -30.20
N ALA A 212 -24.08 7.19 -29.46
CA ALA A 212 -24.10 6.00 -28.63
C ALA A 212 -24.06 4.74 -29.51
N LYS A 213 -23.18 3.80 -29.15
CA LYS A 213 -23.09 2.52 -29.86
C LYS A 213 -24.20 1.59 -29.38
N ASP A 214 -24.86 0.90 -30.31
CA ASP A 214 -25.75 -0.20 -29.94
C ASP A 214 -24.91 -1.39 -29.47
N ILE A 215 -24.75 -1.50 -28.14
CA ILE A 215 -23.92 -2.56 -27.56
C ILE A 215 -24.52 -3.95 -27.73
N THR A 216 -25.80 -4.08 -28.11
CA THR A 216 -26.41 -5.40 -28.39
C THR A 216 -25.83 -6.06 -29.64
N GLN A 217 -25.15 -5.28 -30.49
CA GLN A 217 -24.40 -5.76 -31.66
C GLN A 217 -22.91 -6.01 -31.34
N THR A 218 -22.53 -6.00 -30.06
CA THR A 218 -21.16 -6.23 -29.60
C THR A 218 -21.09 -7.42 -28.64
N PRO A 219 -19.89 -7.95 -28.34
CA PRO A 219 -19.75 -9.02 -27.34
C PRO A 219 -20.08 -8.60 -25.91
N ILE A 220 -20.08 -7.29 -25.60
CA ILE A 220 -20.17 -6.73 -24.24
C ILE A 220 -21.32 -7.31 -23.41
N PRO A 221 -22.60 -7.35 -23.88
CA PRO A 221 -23.71 -7.84 -23.06
C PRO A 221 -23.61 -9.32 -22.68
N THR A 222 -22.73 -10.08 -23.35
CA THR A 222 -22.50 -11.51 -23.13
C THR A 222 -21.18 -11.80 -22.42
N SER A 223 -20.15 -10.99 -22.67
CA SER A 223 -18.78 -11.23 -22.19
C SER A 223 -18.43 -10.41 -20.96
N ARG A 224 -19.29 -9.47 -20.55
CA ARG A 224 -19.08 -8.58 -19.41
C ARG A 224 -20.32 -8.55 -18.52
N ILE A 225 -20.09 -8.29 -17.24
CA ILE A 225 -21.16 -8.22 -16.25
C ILE A 225 -21.68 -6.78 -16.15
N LEU A 226 -22.99 -6.62 -16.37
CA LEU A 226 -23.70 -5.36 -16.21
C LEU A 226 -24.74 -5.51 -15.09
N ARG A 227 -24.82 -4.53 -14.18
CA ARG A 227 -25.80 -4.51 -13.07
C ARG A 227 -26.30 -3.10 -12.85
N SER A 228 -27.57 -2.94 -12.43
CA SER A 228 -28.14 -1.62 -12.13
C SER A 228 -27.51 -0.94 -10.91
N GLY A 229 -26.91 -1.70 -9.99
CA GLY A 229 -26.25 -1.17 -8.79
C GLY A 229 -24.78 -0.77 -8.99
N ASP A 230 -24.14 -1.23 -10.06
CA ASP A 230 -22.72 -0.98 -10.31
C ASP A 230 -22.53 0.45 -10.85
N SER A 231 -21.45 1.11 -10.42
CA SER A 231 -21.17 2.50 -10.77
C SER A 231 -19.68 2.84 -10.68
N GLY A 232 -19.18 3.73 -11.52
CA GLY A 232 -17.78 4.14 -11.48
C GLY A 232 -16.84 2.97 -11.72
N ALA A 233 -15.86 2.81 -10.84
CA ALA A 233 -14.78 1.83 -11.00
C ALA A 233 -15.20 0.36 -10.90
N HIS A 234 -16.46 0.03 -10.55
CA HIS A 234 -17.02 -1.31 -10.80
C HIS A 234 -16.94 -1.71 -12.29
N TYR A 235 -16.92 -0.70 -13.17
CA TYR A 235 -16.77 -0.85 -14.62
C TYR A 235 -15.33 -0.59 -15.09
N TRP A 236 -14.33 -0.97 -14.29
CA TRP A 236 -12.90 -0.80 -14.63
C TRP A 236 -12.52 -1.45 -15.98
N TRP A 237 -13.23 -2.51 -16.36
CA TRP A 237 -13.05 -3.24 -17.63
C TRP A 237 -13.56 -2.48 -18.86
N ILE A 238 -14.23 -1.32 -18.70
CA ILE A 238 -14.53 -0.42 -19.81
C ILE A 238 -13.22 0.24 -20.23
N GLU A 239 -12.47 -0.49 -21.04
CA GLU A 239 -11.18 -0.09 -21.55
C GLU A 239 -11.03 -0.43 -23.02
N TRP A 240 -10.21 0.34 -23.72
CA TRP A 240 -9.92 0.14 -25.13
C TRP A 240 -8.67 0.92 -25.56
N GLY A 241 -8.14 0.55 -26.73
CA GLY A 241 -7.00 1.21 -27.36
C GLY A 241 -5.66 0.51 -27.13
N GLY A 242 -5.65 -0.71 -26.58
CA GLY A 242 -4.41 -1.47 -26.37
C GLY A 242 -3.66 -1.80 -27.67
N MET A 243 -4.36 -1.89 -28.80
CA MET A 243 -3.76 -2.08 -30.13
C MET A 243 -3.45 -0.76 -30.87
N LEU A 244 -3.58 0.39 -30.20
CA LEU A 244 -3.35 1.72 -30.77
C LEU A 244 -2.22 2.43 -30.01
N ASP A 245 -1.68 3.49 -30.60
CA ASP A 245 -0.80 4.39 -29.85
C ASP A 245 -1.65 5.25 -28.89
N ILE A 246 -1.63 4.91 -27.60
CA ILE A 246 -2.47 5.53 -26.58
C ILE A 246 -2.31 7.05 -26.49
N VAL A 247 -1.14 7.60 -26.82
CA VAL A 247 -0.91 9.04 -26.80
C VAL A 247 -1.35 9.70 -28.10
N HIS A 248 -1.00 9.13 -29.26
CA HIS A 248 -1.35 9.73 -30.55
C HIS A 248 -2.85 9.58 -30.90
N ASP A 249 -3.46 8.44 -30.56
CA ASP A 249 -4.88 8.14 -30.79
C ASP A 249 -5.79 8.50 -29.60
N ASN A 250 -5.30 9.28 -28.62
CA ASN A 250 -6.02 9.61 -27.38
C ASN A 250 -7.47 10.07 -27.60
N GLU A 251 -7.70 10.97 -28.56
CA GLU A 251 -9.03 11.51 -28.85
C GLU A 251 -9.97 10.45 -29.45
N ARG A 252 -9.42 9.58 -30.32
CA ARG A 252 -10.17 8.45 -30.90
C ARG A 252 -10.55 7.45 -29.82
N ILE A 253 -9.62 7.10 -28.94
CA ILE A 253 -9.85 6.22 -27.79
C ILE A 253 -10.92 6.81 -26.87
N ARG A 254 -10.83 8.10 -26.56
CA ARG A 254 -11.85 8.81 -25.77
C ARG A 254 -13.24 8.67 -26.39
N ASP A 255 -13.36 8.99 -27.68
CA ASP A 255 -14.66 9.04 -28.34
C ASP A 255 -15.29 7.65 -28.47
N GLU A 256 -14.48 6.61 -28.72
CA GLU A 256 -14.92 5.22 -28.74
C GLU A 256 -15.43 4.77 -27.36
N LEU A 257 -14.65 4.98 -26.30
CA LEU A 257 -15.05 4.64 -24.93
C LEU A 257 -16.35 5.35 -24.53
N ARG A 258 -16.47 6.64 -24.84
CA ARG A 258 -17.70 7.41 -24.56
C ARG A 258 -18.90 6.88 -25.33
N SER A 259 -18.73 6.52 -26.61
CA SER A 259 -19.80 5.93 -27.42
C SER A 259 -20.36 4.67 -26.78
N VAL A 260 -19.48 3.82 -26.23
CA VAL A 260 -19.86 2.58 -25.56
C VAL A 260 -20.48 2.83 -24.20
N ILE A 261 -19.96 3.76 -23.39
CA ILE A 261 -20.57 4.11 -22.10
C ILE A 261 -22.02 4.56 -22.27
N PHE A 262 -22.29 5.44 -23.23
CA PHE A 262 -23.67 5.85 -23.50
C PHE A 262 -24.52 4.69 -24.02
N GLY A 263 -23.94 3.76 -24.78
CA GLY A 263 -24.60 2.53 -25.20
C GLY A 263 -24.91 1.56 -24.05
N ILE A 264 -23.98 1.39 -23.12
CA ILE A 264 -24.15 0.60 -21.89
C ILE A 264 -25.25 1.22 -21.05
N TRP A 265 -25.21 2.54 -20.83
CA TRP A 265 -26.24 3.20 -20.05
C TRP A 265 -27.61 3.15 -20.73
N ASP A 266 -27.69 3.31 -22.04
CA ASP A 266 -28.94 3.11 -22.79
C ASP A 266 -29.50 1.70 -22.61
N TYR A 267 -28.64 0.69 -22.73
CA TYR A 267 -29.03 -0.70 -22.52
C TYR A 267 -29.51 -0.95 -21.08
N ILE A 268 -28.79 -0.45 -20.06
CA ILE A 268 -29.21 -0.57 -18.66
C ILE A 268 -30.57 0.12 -18.45
N LYS A 269 -30.72 1.34 -18.96
CA LYS A 269 -31.86 2.21 -18.66
C LYS A 269 -33.12 1.89 -19.45
N ASN A 270 -32.98 1.49 -20.71
CA ASN A 270 -34.09 1.41 -21.67
C ASN A 270 -34.42 -0.01 -22.16
N SER A 271 -33.58 -1.03 -21.89
CA SER A 271 -33.86 -2.41 -22.36
C SER A 271 -34.98 -3.13 -21.60
N GLY A 272 -35.37 -2.63 -20.42
CA GLY A 272 -36.31 -3.30 -19.52
C GLY A 272 -35.73 -4.51 -18.78
N ARG A 273 -34.41 -4.73 -18.83
CA ARG A 273 -33.72 -5.87 -18.19
C ARG A 273 -33.17 -5.56 -16.79
N PHE A 274 -33.20 -4.30 -16.37
CA PHE A 274 -32.58 -3.84 -15.14
C PHE A 274 -33.54 -2.97 -14.33
N GLU A 275 -33.39 -3.02 -13.01
CA GLU A 275 -34.07 -2.11 -12.09
C GLU A 275 -33.38 -0.75 -12.11
N ALA A 276 -33.64 0.03 -13.16
CA ALA A 276 -32.97 1.31 -13.41
C ALA A 276 -33.94 2.48 -13.57
N GLU A 277 -35.24 2.32 -13.28
CA GLU A 277 -36.28 3.35 -13.53
C GLU A 277 -35.94 4.70 -12.86
N THR A 278 -35.44 4.68 -11.63
CA THR A 278 -35.13 5.87 -10.83
C THR A 278 -33.67 6.33 -10.92
N LEU A 279 -32.81 5.54 -11.57
CA LEU A 279 -31.39 5.85 -11.72
C LEU A 279 -31.16 6.89 -12.84
N ASP A 280 -30.33 7.88 -12.57
CA ASP A 280 -29.90 8.90 -13.53
C ASP A 280 -28.39 8.78 -13.79
N LEU A 281 -27.95 9.23 -14.97
CA LEU A 281 -26.53 9.30 -15.33
C LEU A 281 -25.95 10.59 -14.76
N GLU A 282 -25.23 10.50 -13.64
CA GLU A 282 -24.72 11.66 -12.91
C GLU A 282 -23.46 12.25 -13.55
N TRP A 283 -22.55 11.39 -14.02
CA TRP A 283 -21.26 11.83 -14.56
C TRP A 283 -20.69 10.83 -15.56
N VAL A 284 -19.99 11.34 -16.58
CA VAL A 284 -19.17 10.55 -17.51
C VAL A 284 -17.82 11.24 -17.62
N GLY A 285 -16.74 10.47 -17.52
CA GLY A 285 -15.39 11.00 -17.64
C GLY A 285 -15.15 11.65 -19.01
N ALA A 286 -14.42 12.76 -18.99
CA ALA A 286 -14.04 13.49 -20.21
C ALA A 286 -12.62 13.14 -20.68
N LEU A 287 -11.80 12.58 -19.78
CA LEU A 287 -10.40 12.26 -20.02
C LEU A 287 -10.20 10.75 -19.92
N PRO A 288 -9.50 10.12 -20.87
CA PRO A 288 -9.08 8.74 -20.73
C PRO A 288 -8.06 8.59 -19.58
N GLY A 289 -8.35 7.69 -18.65
CA GLY A 289 -7.39 7.21 -17.67
C GLY A 289 -6.41 6.26 -18.33
N LYS A 290 -5.25 6.76 -18.74
CA LYS A 290 -4.17 5.95 -19.33
C LYS A 290 -3.56 5.02 -18.28
N ARG A 291 -3.38 3.75 -18.63
CA ARG A 291 -2.77 2.71 -17.78
C ARG A 291 -1.28 2.54 -18.01
N GLU A 292 -0.84 2.75 -19.25
CA GLU A 292 0.51 2.44 -19.71
C GLU A 292 0.90 3.35 -20.87
N TYR A 293 2.20 3.65 -20.98
CA TYR A 293 2.80 4.11 -22.23
C TYR A 293 4.32 3.88 -22.23
N ARG A 294 5.14 4.91 -22.05
CA ARG A 294 6.61 4.78 -21.99
C ARG A 294 7.04 4.23 -20.65
N ARG A 295 7.77 3.11 -20.68
CA ARG A 295 8.50 2.57 -19.51
C ARG A 295 9.98 2.87 -19.71
N PHE A 296 10.57 3.72 -18.88
CA PHE A 296 11.96 4.12 -19.06
C PHE A 296 12.94 3.04 -18.60
N LEU A 297 14.20 3.15 -19.01
CA LEU A 297 15.25 2.23 -18.60
C LEU A 297 16.10 2.82 -17.48
N GLY A 298 16.04 2.18 -16.31
CA GLY A 298 17.03 2.31 -15.25
C GLY A 298 18.11 1.25 -15.37
N ASP A 299 18.97 1.17 -14.35
CA ASP A 299 19.99 0.11 -14.28
C ASP A 299 19.38 -1.25 -13.85
N HIS A 300 18.11 -1.28 -13.47
CA HIS A 300 17.28 -2.49 -13.39
C HIS A 300 15.92 -2.29 -14.00
N VAL A 301 15.53 -3.25 -14.84
CA VAL A 301 14.16 -3.42 -15.31
C VAL A 301 13.52 -4.46 -14.40
N LEU A 302 12.51 -4.07 -13.62
CA LEU A 302 11.75 -5.02 -12.81
C LEU A 302 11.03 -6.03 -13.71
N THR A 303 11.09 -7.32 -13.38
CA THR A 303 10.54 -8.42 -14.19
C THR A 303 9.48 -9.24 -13.46
N GLN A 304 8.72 -10.05 -14.21
CA GLN A 304 7.78 -11.05 -13.72
C GLN A 304 8.46 -11.97 -12.70
N ASN A 305 9.69 -12.41 -13.01
CA ASN A 305 10.43 -13.33 -12.15
C ASN A 305 10.82 -12.65 -10.83
N ASP A 306 11.20 -11.37 -10.86
CA ASP A 306 11.47 -10.61 -9.63
C ASP A 306 10.26 -10.57 -8.69
N ILE A 307 9.06 -10.40 -9.25
CA ILE A 307 7.79 -10.35 -8.50
C ILE A 307 7.45 -11.73 -7.93
N LEU A 308 7.39 -12.76 -8.77
CA LEU A 308 6.94 -14.08 -8.37
C LEU A 308 7.92 -14.77 -7.42
N ASP A 309 9.21 -14.64 -7.66
CA ASP A 309 10.24 -15.21 -6.78
C ASP A 309 10.45 -14.35 -5.52
N GLN A 310 9.81 -13.17 -5.46
CA GLN A 310 9.98 -12.15 -4.42
C GLN A 310 11.48 -11.86 -4.20
N THR A 311 12.16 -11.50 -5.28
CA THR A 311 13.62 -11.30 -5.30
C THR A 311 14.04 -10.24 -4.29
N GLU A 312 15.10 -10.54 -3.54
CA GLU A 312 15.68 -9.61 -2.57
C GLU A 312 16.66 -8.67 -3.25
N PHE A 313 16.51 -7.38 -2.98
CA PHE A 313 17.42 -6.34 -3.45
C PHE A 313 18.01 -5.58 -2.26
N ASP A 314 19.32 -5.38 -2.26
CA ASP A 314 20.05 -4.59 -1.26
C ASP A 314 19.74 -3.08 -1.36
N ASP A 315 19.16 -2.66 -2.49
CA ASP A 315 18.66 -1.31 -2.74
C ASP A 315 17.12 -1.25 -2.89
N ALA A 316 16.37 -2.20 -2.33
CA ALA A 316 14.90 -2.13 -2.26
C ALA A 316 14.42 -0.90 -1.48
N VAL A 317 13.69 0.00 -2.13
CA VAL A 317 13.24 1.30 -1.56
C VAL A 317 11.73 1.49 -1.57
N ALA A 318 11.02 0.60 -2.27
CA ALA A 318 9.57 0.52 -2.28
C ALA A 318 9.16 -0.96 -2.37
N PHE A 319 7.87 -1.25 -2.24
CA PHE A 319 7.33 -2.59 -2.47
C PHE A 319 5.99 -2.55 -3.18
N GLY A 320 5.66 -3.67 -3.82
CA GLY A 320 4.33 -3.95 -4.36
C GLY A 320 3.76 -5.24 -3.80
N GLY A 321 2.47 -5.46 -4.05
CA GLY A 321 1.75 -6.68 -3.67
C GLY A 321 0.52 -6.96 -4.53
N TRP A 322 0.21 -6.08 -5.49
CA TRP A 322 -0.81 -6.33 -6.49
C TRP A 322 -0.45 -7.57 -7.32
N SER A 323 -1.45 -8.26 -7.86
CA SER A 323 -1.22 -9.32 -8.83
C SER A 323 -0.54 -8.77 -10.10
N ILE A 324 0.10 -9.63 -10.87
CA ILE A 324 0.41 -9.32 -12.26
C ILE A 324 -0.93 -9.29 -13.00
N ASP A 325 -1.47 -8.08 -13.21
CA ASP A 325 -2.80 -7.82 -13.75
C ASP A 325 -2.72 -7.35 -15.21
N LEU A 326 -2.86 -8.32 -16.12
CA LEU A 326 -2.80 -8.11 -17.57
C LEU A 326 -4.20 -8.15 -18.18
N HIS A 327 -4.44 -7.19 -19.07
CA HIS A 327 -5.73 -6.99 -19.71
C HIS A 327 -5.67 -7.37 -21.19
N PRO A 328 -6.76 -7.89 -21.78
CA PRO A 328 -6.84 -8.08 -23.22
C PRO A 328 -6.65 -6.77 -23.98
N VAL A 329 -5.90 -6.80 -25.06
CA VAL A 329 -5.52 -5.60 -25.84
C VAL A 329 -6.71 -5.04 -26.63
N GLU A 330 -7.70 -5.89 -26.93
CA GLU A 330 -9.01 -5.54 -27.48
C GLU A 330 -9.93 -4.90 -26.43
N GLY A 331 -9.58 -4.98 -25.15
CA GLY A 331 -10.30 -4.38 -24.02
C GLY A 331 -11.72 -4.91 -23.85
N MET A 332 -12.69 -4.00 -23.76
CA MET A 332 -14.11 -4.33 -23.57
C MET A 332 -14.74 -5.17 -24.69
N TYR A 333 -14.08 -5.28 -25.85
CA TYR A 333 -14.54 -6.10 -26.97
C TYR A 333 -14.00 -7.53 -26.97
N ALA A 334 -13.04 -7.84 -26.10
CA ALA A 334 -12.55 -9.21 -25.95
C ALA A 334 -13.66 -10.15 -25.44
N THR A 335 -13.67 -11.37 -25.95
CA THR A 335 -14.64 -12.41 -25.54
C THR A 335 -14.18 -13.22 -24.33
N GLU A 336 -12.89 -13.15 -24.01
CA GLU A 336 -12.28 -13.74 -22.82
C GLU A 336 -12.43 -12.82 -21.59
N ALA A 337 -11.87 -13.25 -20.45
CA ALA A 337 -11.92 -12.52 -19.19
C ALA A 337 -11.40 -11.07 -19.35
N GLY A 338 -11.88 -10.15 -18.51
CA GLY A 338 -11.45 -8.76 -18.52
C GLY A 338 -10.01 -8.55 -18.05
N ALA A 339 -9.48 -9.49 -17.27
CA ALA A 339 -8.07 -9.55 -16.87
C ALA A 339 -7.64 -10.97 -16.47
N HIS A 340 -6.34 -11.24 -16.59
CA HIS A 340 -5.68 -12.40 -16.01
C HIS A 340 -4.75 -11.94 -14.89
N GLN A 341 -4.86 -12.59 -13.73
CA GLN A 341 -4.12 -12.21 -12.54
C GLN A 341 -3.32 -13.37 -11.97
N ARG A 342 -2.10 -13.06 -11.53
CA ARG A 342 -1.22 -13.98 -10.82
C ARG A 342 -0.57 -13.31 -9.63
N TYR A 343 -0.65 -13.94 -8.47
CA TYR A 343 -0.10 -13.39 -7.24
C TYR A 343 1.25 -14.01 -6.87
N SER A 344 2.09 -13.24 -6.21
CA SER A 344 3.21 -13.75 -5.40
C SER A 344 2.71 -14.13 -4.01
N ASP A 345 3.39 -15.03 -3.30
CA ASP A 345 2.98 -15.52 -1.97
C ASP A 345 2.97 -14.43 -0.86
N GLY A 346 3.52 -13.25 -1.16
CA GLY A 346 3.50 -12.04 -0.34
C GLY A 346 3.94 -10.82 -1.14
N ILE A 347 4.31 -9.74 -0.45
CA ILE A 347 4.85 -8.52 -1.08
C ILE A 347 6.24 -8.75 -1.71
N TYR A 348 6.62 -7.92 -2.69
CA TYR A 348 7.91 -7.94 -3.38
C TYR A 348 8.60 -6.57 -3.35
N GLY A 349 9.94 -6.56 -3.36
CA GLY A 349 10.74 -5.32 -3.32
C GLY A 349 10.92 -4.70 -4.70
N ILE A 350 11.00 -3.37 -4.76
CA ILE A 350 11.33 -2.60 -5.96
C ILE A 350 12.65 -1.84 -5.70
N PRO A 351 13.71 -2.11 -6.47
CA PRO A 351 15.02 -1.53 -6.23
C PRO A 351 15.12 -0.08 -6.72
N PHE A 352 15.97 0.74 -6.09
CA PHE A 352 16.12 2.16 -6.43
C PHE A 352 16.60 2.37 -7.87
N ARG A 353 17.39 1.42 -8.40
CA ARG A 353 17.79 1.34 -9.82
C ARG A 353 16.65 1.24 -10.84
N SER A 354 15.40 1.04 -10.41
CA SER A 354 14.22 1.14 -11.27
C SER A 354 13.59 2.54 -11.31
N TYR A 355 14.05 3.49 -10.49
CA TYR A 355 13.48 4.83 -10.32
C TYR A 355 14.38 5.97 -10.84
N TYR A 356 15.46 5.67 -11.56
CA TYR A 356 16.27 6.69 -12.23
C TYR A 356 16.68 6.31 -13.64
N SER A 357 16.88 7.30 -14.51
CA SER A 357 17.31 7.07 -15.88
C SER A 357 18.75 6.57 -15.95
N ARG A 358 18.98 5.49 -16.68
CA ARG A 358 20.34 4.97 -16.91
C ARG A 358 21.21 5.86 -17.79
N ASN A 359 20.65 6.82 -18.52
CA ASN A 359 21.39 7.62 -19.49
C ASN A 359 21.18 9.14 -19.36
N VAL A 360 20.33 9.61 -18.45
CA VAL A 360 20.19 11.03 -18.09
C VAL A 360 20.48 11.19 -16.60
N ALA A 361 21.67 11.68 -16.26
CA ALA A 361 22.29 11.47 -14.95
C ALA A 361 21.61 12.16 -13.76
N ASN A 362 20.77 13.18 -13.99
CA ASN A 362 20.04 13.88 -12.93
C ASN A 362 18.51 13.73 -13.04
N LEU A 363 18.05 12.74 -13.83
CA LEU A 363 16.64 12.45 -14.02
C LEU A 363 16.24 11.20 -13.25
N LEU A 364 15.32 11.37 -12.31
CA LEU A 364 14.57 10.30 -11.70
C LEU A 364 13.21 10.15 -12.38
N MET A 365 12.61 8.97 -12.26
CA MET A 365 11.34 8.60 -12.86
C MET A 365 10.49 7.85 -11.83
N ALA A 366 9.24 8.24 -11.64
CA ALA A 366 8.38 7.58 -10.68
C ALA A 366 6.89 7.65 -11.07
N GLY A 367 6.26 6.48 -11.00
CA GLY A 367 4.86 6.30 -11.36
C GLY A 367 4.72 5.24 -12.44
N ARG A 368 3.97 5.56 -13.49
CA ARG A 368 3.70 4.63 -14.60
C ARG A 368 4.82 4.58 -15.65
N ASP A 369 5.85 5.39 -15.46
CA ASP A 369 7.02 5.51 -16.31
C ASP A 369 8.26 4.81 -15.71
N ILE A 370 8.07 4.11 -14.58
CA ILE A 370 9.07 3.27 -13.90
C ILE A 370 9.76 2.28 -14.86
N SER A 371 10.99 1.90 -14.51
CA SER A 371 11.69 0.82 -15.21
C SER A 371 11.19 -0.57 -14.84
N ALA A 372 10.30 -1.10 -15.67
CA ALA A 372 9.73 -2.45 -15.57
C ALA A 372 9.45 -3.03 -16.97
N SER A 373 9.48 -4.36 -17.08
CA SER A 373 8.94 -5.07 -18.25
C SER A 373 7.42 -4.86 -18.31
N HIS A 374 6.81 -5.07 -19.47
CA HIS A 374 5.34 -4.97 -19.60
C HIS A 374 4.61 -5.91 -18.61
N VAL A 375 5.12 -7.11 -18.42
CA VAL A 375 4.50 -8.09 -17.51
C VAL A 375 4.60 -7.61 -16.06
N ALA A 376 5.79 -7.22 -15.60
CA ALA A 376 5.98 -6.73 -14.24
C ALA A 376 5.20 -5.43 -13.96
N PHE A 377 5.10 -4.59 -14.97
CA PHE A 377 4.33 -3.35 -14.94
C PHE A 377 2.85 -3.59 -14.61
N GLY A 378 2.29 -4.76 -14.98
CA GLY A 378 0.94 -5.19 -14.59
C GLY A 378 0.68 -5.12 -13.07
N SER A 379 1.72 -5.29 -12.25
CA SER A 379 1.63 -5.17 -10.79
C SER A 379 2.12 -3.82 -10.26
N SER A 380 3.26 -3.32 -10.73
CA SER A 380 3.90 -2.13 -10.13
C SER A 380 3.18 -0.80 -10.42
N ARG A 381 2.30 -0.77 -11.43
CA ARG A 381 1.59 0.45 -11.91
C ARG A 381 0.46 0.95 -11.02
N VAL A 382 0.08 0.20 -9.97
CA VAL A 382 -1.04 0.58 -9.10
C VAL A 382 -0.71 1.83 -8.30
N MET A 383 -1.73 2.67 -8.05
CA MET A 383 -1.48 4.06 -7.70
C MET A 383 -0.85 4.28 -6.32
N ALA A 384 -1.12 3.41 -5.33
CA ALA A 384 -0.45 3.51 -4.04
C ALA A 384 1.02 3.05 -4.12
N THR A 385 1.32 1.98 -4.85
CA THR A 385 2.70 1.56 -5.17
C THR A 385 3.46 2.63 -5.95
N CYS A 386 2.80 3.33 -6.89
CA CYS A 386 3.36 4.51 -7.54
C CYS A 386 3.65 5.64 -6.55
N GLY A 387 2.78 5.86 -5.56
CA GLY A 387 3.00 6.82 -4.46
C GLY A 387 4.23 6.45 -3.63
N ALA A 388 4.36 5.19 -3.23
CA ALA A 388 5.53 4.67 -2.51
C ALA A 388 6.83 4.84 -3.32
N GLY A 389 6.81 4.51 -4.62
CA GLY A 389 7.94 4.76 -5.51
C GLY A 389 8.26 6.24 -5.71
N GLY A 390 7.24 7.10 -5.71
CA GLY A 390 7.39 8.56 -5.72
C GLY A 390 8.09 9.07 -4.47
N GLU A 391 7.68 8.63 -3.29
CA GLU A 391 8.36 8.93 -2.02
C GLU A 391 9.83 8.48 -2.06
N ALA A 392 10.11 7.26 -2.55
CA ALA A 392 11.47 6.77 -2.72
C ALA A 392 12.31 7.65 -3.66
N ALA A 393 11.77 8.07 -4.81
CA ALA A 393 12.46 8.95 -5.75
C ALA A 393 12.69 10.36 -5.17
N GLY A 394 11.70 10.93 -4.50
CA GLY A 394 11.81 12.25 -3.85
C GLY A 394 12.87 12.28 -2.75
N THR A 395 12.85 11.28 -1.86
CA THR A 395 13.87 11.10 -0.82
C THR A 395 15.24 10.82 -1.41
N GLY A 396 15.33 9.98 -2.45
CA GLY A 396 16.57 9.71 -3.17
C GLY A 396 17.18 10.98 -3.80
N ALA A 397 16.37 11.82 -4.44
CA ALA A 397 16.82 13.08 -5.01
C ALA A 397 17.32 14.06 -3.94
N ALA A 398 16.63 14.15 -2.80
CA ALA A 398 17.04 14.99 -1.69
C ALA A 398 18.40 14.55 -1.10
N LEU A 399 18.56 13.24 -0.86
CA LEU A 399 19.80 12.67 -0.33
C LEU A 399 20.96 12.77 -1.33
N ALA A 400 20.70 12.50 -2.61
CA ALA A 400 21.69 12.68 -3.69
C ALA A 400 22.21 14.13 -3.74
N LEU A 401 21.33 15.11 -3.53
CA LEU A 401 21.71 16.52 -3.46
C LEU A 401 22.57 16.84 -2.24
N ASP A 402 22.23 16.29 -1.06
CA ASP A 402 23.01 16.50 0.18
C ASP A 402 24.41 15.90 0.09
N LEU A 403 24.53 14.72 -0.51
CA LEU A 403 25.80 14.03 -0.69
C LEU A 403 26.61 14.56 -1.89
N GLY A 404 25.98 15.31 -2.80
CA GLY A 404 26.61 15.80 -4.03
C GLY A 404 26.88 14.70 -5.06
N VAL A 405 26.09 13.62 -5.05
CA VAL A 405 26.25 12.43 -5.90
C VAL A 405 25.07 12.27 -6.86
N ARG A 406 25.23 11.54 -7.96
CA ARG A 406 24.12 11.20 -8.89
C ARG A 406 23.26 10.05 -8.37
N PRO A 407 22.02 9.84 -8.87
CA PRO A 407 21.15 8.75 -8.42
C PRO A 407 21.76 7.36 -8.64
N ARG A 408 22.51 7.16 -9.73
CA ARG A 408 23.26 5.92 -9.97
C ARG A 408 24.29 5.63 -8.87
N GLU A 409 25.06 6.64 -8.48
CA GLU A 409 26.04 6.51 -7.39
C GLU A 409 25.34 6.29 -6.06
N LEU A 410 24.22 6.98 -5.81
CA LEU A 410 23.39 6.75 -4.63
C LEU A 410 22.94 5.28 -4.52
N ALA A 411 22.47 4.66 -5.60
CA ALA A 411 22.13 3.23 -5.63
C ALA A 411 23.35 2.34 -5.36
N ALA A 412 24.50 2.66 -5.94
CA ALA A 412 25.68 1.80 -5.89
C ALA A 412 26.39 1.83 -4.53
N THR A 413 26.43 2.98 -3.84
CA THR A 413 27.26 3.16 -2.65
C THR A 413 26.52 3.67 -1.42
N HIS A 414 25.31 4.20 -1.56
CA HIS A 414 24.54 4.81 -0.46
C HIS A 414 23.12 4.24 -0.31
N ALA A 415 22.83 3.08 -0.91
CA ALA A 415 21.51 2.44 -0.81
C ALA A 415 21.10 2.15 0.63
N ALA A 416 22.06 1.79 1.51
CA ALA A 416 21.79 1.59 2.93
C ALA A 416 21.34 2.90 3.61
N GLU A 417 22.03 4.02 3.36
CA GLU A 417 21.68 5.34 3.90
C GLU A 417 20.30 5.78 3.41
N LEU A 418 19.99 5.56 2.12
CA LEU A 418 18.67 5.84 1.56
C LEU A 418 17.57 5.03 2.24
N ARG A 419 17.78 3.72 2.46
CA ARG A 419 16.80 2.87 3.14
C ARG A 419 16.61 3.25 4.61
N GLN A 420 17.68 3.66 5.32
CA GLN A 420 17.54 4.20 6.69
C GLN A 420 16.78 5.52 6.70
N LEU A 421 17.00 6.41 5.72
CA LEU A 421 16.27 7.66 5.61
C LEU A 421 14.79 7.45 5.31
N LEU A 422 14.45 6.53 4.41
CA LEU A 422 13.07 6.11 4.12
C LEU A 422 12.40 5.53 5.37
N LEU A 423 13.12 4.66 6.09
CA LEU A 423 12.66 4.14 7.37
C LEU A 423 12.45 5.27 8.40
N ARG A 424 13.32 6.29 8.44
CA ARG A 424 13.15 7.50 9.29
C ARG A 424 11.86 8.26 8.99
N GLN A 425 11.38 8.20 7.75
CA GLN A 425 10.13 8.80 7.26
C GLN A 425 8.90 7.87 7.35
N ASP A 426 9.03 6.66 7.93
CA ASP A 426 7.98 5.62 7.95
C ASP A 426 7.51 5.21 6.53
N ALA A 427 8.37 5.42 5.52
CA ALA A 427 8.08 5.10 4.13
C ALA A 427 7.85 3.59 3.92
N SER A 428 7.27 3.26 2.78
CA SER A 428 6.89 1.89 2.40
C SER A 428 8.10 1.01 2.05
N VAL A 429 8.90 0.65 3.06
CA VAL A 429 9.99 -0.34 2.96
C VAL A 429 9.69 -1.54 3.88
N PHE A 430 10.19 -2.72 3.52
CA PHE A 430 10.08 -3.94 4.33
C PHE A 430 11.44 -4.64 4.43
N GLY A 431 11.63 -5.47 5.47
CA GLY A 431 12.90 -6.16 5.68
C GLY A 431 14.09 -5.25 6.02
N VAL A 432 13.87 -3.95 6.25
CA VAL A 432 14.90 -2.99 6.67
C VAL A 432 14.83 -2.81 8.19
N ARG A 433 15.90 -3.19 8.88
CA ARG A 433 16.08 -2.92 10.31
C ARG A 433 16.54 -1.49 10.52
N ASN A 434 16.15 -0.89 11.64
CA ASN A 434 16.68 0.40 12.06
C ASN A 434 18.12 0.24 12.56
N GLU A 435 19.06 0.77 11.80
CA GLU A 435 20.50 0.75 12.11
C GLU A 435 21.10 2.16 12.06
N ASP A 436 20.23 3.16 12.03
CA ASP A 436 20.54 4.57 11.99
C ASP A 436 21.42 4.99 13.18
N PRO A 437 22.70 5.37 12.96
CA PRO A 437 23.64 5.62 14.05
C PRO A 437 23.27 6.85 14.89
N ASP A 438 22.44 7.74 14.35
CA ASP A 438 21.94 8.93 15.04
C ASP A 438 20.75 8.62 15.95
N ASP A 439 20.10 7.45 15.78
CA ASP A 439 19.00 7.04 16.66
C ASP A 439 19.57 6.51 17.98
N LEU A 440 19.63 7.41 18.96
CA LEU A 440 20.12 7.13 20.31
C LEU A 440 19.25 6.10 21.03
N ALA A 441 18.00 5.86 20.60
CA ALA A 441 17.16 4.81 21.18
C ALA A 441 17.80 3.41 21.03
N LEU A 442 18.56 3.16 19.96
CA LEU A 442 19.28 1.89 19.74
C LEU A 442 20.32 1.58 20.82
N ARG A 443 20.76 2.59 21.58
CA ARG A 443 21.75 2.46 22.66
C ARG A 443 21.11 2.50 24.05
N ALA A 444 19.80 2.68 24.13
CA ALA A 444 19.08 2.73 25.38
C ALA A 444 18.73 1.32 25.89
N ARG A 445 18.66 1.17 27.22
CA ARG A 445 17.86 0.10 27.82
C ARG A 445 16.38 0.44 27.66
N VAL A 446 15.60 -0.52 27.18
CA VAL A 446 14.17 -0.34 26.91
C VAL A 446 13.35 -1.07 27.96
N GLU A 447 12.43 -0.37 28.61
CA GLU A 447 11.52 -0.95 29.60
C GLU A 447 10.08 -0.52 29.32
N ALA A 448 9.12 -1.41 29.55
CA ALA A 448 7.70 -1.10 29.48
C ALA A 448 7.01 -1.35 30.82
N SER A 449 5.94 -0.61 31.10
CA SER A 449 5.10 -0.81 32.30
C SER A 449 4.42 -2.18 32.33
N SER A 450 4.10 -2.72 31.15
CA SER A 450 3.60 -4.08 30.96
C SER A 450 3.80 -4.53 29.51
N VAL A 451 3.66 -5.84 29.28
CA VAL A 451 3.75 -6.46 27.96
C VAL A 451 2.64 -7.51 27.82
N ALA A 452 1.97 -7.55 26.67
CA ALA A 452 1.08 -8.65 26.31
C ALA A 452 1.92 -9.91 26.05
N ARG A 453 1.51 -11.06 26.62
CA ARG A 453 2.21 -12.35 26.43
C ARG A 453 1.35 -13.43 25.78
N SER A 454 0.08 -13.11 25.55
CA SER A 454 -0.92 -14.02 25.00
C SER A 454 -1.32 -13.57 23.60
N ILE A 455 -1.76 -14.53 22.79
CA ILE A 455 -2.43 -14.29 21.50
C ILE A 455 -3.94 -14.54 21.61
N ASP A 456 -4.46 -14.84 22.82
CA ASP A 456 -5.88 -15.08 23.02
C ASP A 456 -6.65 -13.76 22.79
N PRO A 457 -7.50 -13.65 21.75
CA PRO A 457 -8.21 -12.40 21.45
C PRO A 457 -9.14 -11.94 22.58
N ALA A 458 -9.47 -12.80 23.55
CA ALA A 458 -10.19 -12.37 24.75
C ALA A 458 -9.39 -11.42 25.64
N GLU A 459 -8.05 -11.41 25.55
CA GLU A 459 -7.22 -10.45 26.29
C GLU A 459 -7.12 -9.09 25.57
N PHE A 460 -7.36 -9.08 24.26
CA PHE A 460 -7.34 -7.87 23.42
C PHE A 460 -8.72 -7.19 23.38
N ALA A 461 -9.79 -7.99 23.41
CA ALA A 461 -11.17 -7.52 23.48
C ALA A 461 -11.95 -8.25 24.62
N PRO A 462 -11.72 -7.90 25.90
CA PRO A 462 -12.27 -8.62 27.05
C PRO A 462 -13.81 -8.63 27.10
N GLY A 463 -14.46 -7.60 26.56
CA GLY A 463 -15.93 -7.52 26.48
C GLY A 463 -16.56 -8.14 25.22
N GLY A 464 -15.77 -8.76 24.34
CA GLY A 464 -16.29 -9.38 23.12
C GLY A 464 -16.95 -10.73 23.37
N ASP A 465 -17.97 -11.05 22.56
CA ASP A 465 -18.64 -12.35 22.62
C ASP A 465 -17.87 -13.41 21.81
N ASP A 466 -17.82 -14.62 22.35
CA ASP A 466 -17.30 -15.77 21.62
C ASP A 466 -18.33 -16.24 20.59
N ARG A 467 -17.83 -16.55 19.39
CA ARG A 467 -18.60 -17.11 18.27
C ARG A 467 -17.99 -18.45 17.86
N VAL A 468 -18.75 -19.22 17.09
CA VAL A 468 -18.32 -20.55 16.64
C VAL A 468 -18.05 -20.55 15.14
N LEU A 469 -16.94 -21.17 14.76
CA LEU A 469 -16.56 -21.46 13.38
C LEU A 469 -16.56 -22.98 13.20
N PRO A 470 -17.52 -23.54 12.44
CA PRO A 470 -17.52 -24.97 12.13
C PRO A 470 -16.23 -25.37 11.41
N LEU A 471 -15.57 -26.43 11.87
CA LEU A 471 -14.34 -26.96 11.28
C LEU A 471 -14.66 -27.87 10.09
N THR A 472 -15.53 -27.42 9.17
CA THR A 472 -15.91 -28.18 7.96
C THR A 472 -14.90 -28.05 6.82
N ARG A 473 -13.91 -27.18 7.00
CA ARG A 473 -12.77 -26.93 6.11
C ARG A 473 -11.53 -26.75 6.97
N ASP A 474 -10.36 -26.90 6.38
CA ASP A 474 -9.11 -26.63 7.09
C ASP A 474 -9.05 -25.15 7.49
N VAL A 475 -8.61 -24.90 8.72
CA VAL A 475 -8.48 -23.55 9.28
C VAL A 475 -7.03 -23.36 9.70
N GLY A 476 -6.37 -22.40 9.07
CA GLY A 476 -5.03 -21.95 9.42
C GLY A 476 -5.09 -20.83 10.46
N LEU A 477 -4.17 -20.85 11.40
CA LEU A 477 -3.92 -19.75 12.32
C LEU A 477 -2.46 -19.33 12.18
N LEU A 478 -2.24 -18.16 11.58
CA LEU A 478 -0.93 -17.52 11.56
C LEU A 478 -0.61 -17.03 12.98
N VAL A 479 0.51 -17.45 13.55
CA VAL A 479 0.94 -17.06 14.90
C VAL A 479 2.40 -16.65 14.93
N PRO A 480 2.78 -15.63 15.74
CA PRO A 480 4.17 -15.27 15.92
C PRO A 480 4.86 -16.18 16.95
N VAL A 481 5.94 -16.84 16.53
CA VAL A 481 6.76 -17.70 17.38
C VAL A 481 8.00 -16.94 17.83
N ASP A 482 8.05 -16.61 19.12
CA ASP A 482 9.19 -15.95 19.75
C ASP A 482 9.33 -16.36 21.23
N PRO A 483 10.44 -17.00 21.65
CA PRO A 483 11.51 -17.54 20.82
C PRO A 483 11.17 -18.93 20.24
N ARG A 484 10.20 -19.65 20.81
CA ARG A 484 9.85 -21.02 20.44
C ARG A 484 8.38 -21.33 20.71
N LEU A 485 7.91 -22.40 20.09
CA LEU A 485 6.61 -23.02 20.32
C LEU A 485 6.85 -24.46 20.78
N GLU A 486 6.23 -24.85 21.88
CA GLU A 486 6.19 -26.23 22.40
C GLU A 486 4.80 -26.84 22.19
N ALA A 487 3.76 -26.02 22.34
CA ALA A 487 2.38 -26.37 22.01
C ALA A 487 1.54 -25.12 21.75
N ILE A 488 0.43 -25.32 21.04
CA ILE A 488 -0.65 -24.34 20.93
C ILE A 488 -1.92 -24.93 21.53
N GLN A 489 -2.65 -24.15 22.32
CA GLN A 489 -3.98 -24.52 22.78
C GLN A 489 -5.03 -23.81 21.94
N LEU A 490 -6.02 -24.54 21.44
CA LEU A 490 -7.18 -24.00 20.72
C LEU A 490 -8.44 -24.25 21.54
N LEU A 491 -9.31 -23.25 21.66
CA LEU A 491 -10.60 -23.43 22.33
C LEU A 491 -11.61 -24.02 21.33
N MET A 492 -12.06 -25.25 21.59
CA MET A 492 -12.88 -26.02 20.66
C MET A 492 -14.13 -26.57 21.36
N ARG A 493 -15.23 -26.71 20.61
CA ARG A 493 -16.35 -27.57 20.99
C ARG A 493 -16.19 -28.90 20.26
N VAL A 494 -16.09 -29.98 21.04
CA VAL A 494 -15.86 -31.35 20.54
C VAL A 494 -16.92 -32.25 21.20
N PRO A 495 -18.09 -32.48 20.57
CA PRO A 495 -19.25 -33.06 21.24
C PRO A 495 -19.15 -34.58 21.51
N ALA A 496 -18.23 -35.26 20.84
CA ALA A 496 -17.95 -36.69 21.00
C ALA A 496 -16.44 -36.94 20.91
N ASP A 497 -15.97 -38.05 21.46
CA ASP A 497 -14.56 -38.45 21.37
C ASP A 497 -14.11 -38.43 19.90
N ALA A 498 -13.00 -37.74 19.63
CA ALA A 498 -12.48 -37.54 18.28
C ALA A 498 -10.95 -37.60 18.27
N GLU A 499 -10.39 -38.01 17.14
CA GLU A 499 -8.96 -37.85 16.85
C GLU A 499 -8.83 -36.71 15.84
N LEU A 500 -8.21 -35.61 16.26
CA LEU A 500 -8.08 -34.40 15.46
C LEU A 500 -6.67 -34.29 14.89
N GLU A 501 -6.55 -33.90 13.63
CA GLU A 501 -5.28 -33.76 12.92
C GLU A 501 -4.88 -32.28 12.78
N PHE A 502 -3.60 -32.00 13.02
CA PHE A 502 -3.04 -30.66 12.94
C PHE A 502 -1.67 -30.69 12.25
N SER A 503 -1.34 -29.62 11.53
CA SER A 503 -0.02 -29.41 10.94
C SER A 503 0.52 -28.02 11.22
N LEU A 504 1.85 -27.87 11.16
CA LEU A 504 2.56 -26.60 11.29
C LEU A 504 3.34 -26.34 10.01
N TRP A 505 3.16 -25.15 9.46
CA TRP A 505 3.74 -24.70 8.20
C TRP A 505 4.58 -23.44 8.40
N THR A 506 5.74 -23.37 7.75
CA THR A 506 6.48 -22.10 7.60
C THR A 506 5.88 -21.26 6.48
N THR A 507 6.07 -19.95 6.54
CA THR A 507 5.61 -19.01 5.51
C THR A 507 6.57 -18.88 4.31
N GLY A 508 7.68 -19.63 4.32
CA GLY A 508 8.73 -19.60 3.30
C GLY A 508 9.62 -18.35 3.40
N ARG A 509 9.02 -17.16 3.37
CA ARG A 509 9.68 -15.87 3.56
C ARG A 509 9.06 -15.06 4.70
N PRO A 510 9.81 -14.15 5.37
CA PRO A 510 9.29 -13.41 6.51
C PRO A 510 8.14 -12.45 6.17
N GLN A 511 8.06 -11.95 4.94
CA GLN A 511 6.97 -11.07 4.49
C GLN A 511 5.68 -11.82 4.11
N ASN A 512 5.71 -13.15 4.03
CA ASN A 512 4.57 -13.97 3.65
C ASN A 512 3.72 -14.31 4.88
N ALA A 513 2.42 -14.53 4.67
CA ALA A 513 1.45 -14.78 5.73
C ALA A 513 0.52 -15.96 5.40
N VAL A 514 1.02 -16.91 4.62
CA VAL A 514 0.29 -18.10 4.14
C VAL A 514 1.12 -19.37 4.38
N PRO A 515 0.48 -20.55 4.50
CA PRO A 515 1.21 -21.81 4.66
C PRO A 515 1.94 -22.19 3.37
N ILE A 516 3.27 -22.35 3.43
CA ILE A 516 4.11 -22.69 2.27
C ILE A 516 4.75 -24.08 2.44
N ASP A 517 5.56 -24.29 3.48
CA ASP A 517 6.23 -25.58 3.71
C ASP A 517 5.71 -26.26 4.98
N GLU A 518 5.12 -27.44 4.85
CA GLU A 518 4.75 -28.26 6.00
C GLU A 518 6.03 -28.74 6.71
N ARG A 519 6.10 -28.54 8.02
CA ARG A 519 7.25 -28.97 8.84
C ARG A 519 6.90 -30.07 9.80
N LEU A 520 5.73 -30.00 10.42
CA LEU A 520 5.28 -30.93 11.45
C LEU A 520 3.81 -31.27 11.24
N ARG A 521 3.44 -32.48 11.65
CA ARG A 521 2.08 -33.00 11.65
C ARG A 521 1.86 -33.86 12.88
N THR A 522 0.71 -33.73 13.51
CA THR A 522 0.38 -34.45 14.74
C THR A 522 -1.11 -34.77 14.82
N ARG A 523 -1.45 -35.80 15.61
CA ARG A 523 -2.83 -36.18 15.93
C ARG A 523 -3.05 -36.11 17.42
N VAL A 524 -4.20 -35.58 17.82
CA VAL A 524 -4.58 -35.41 19.23
C VAL A 524 -5.91 -36.09 19.47
N ALA A 525 -5.93 -37.08 20.35
CA ALA A 525 -7.16 -37.66 20.86
C ALA A 525 -7.80 -36.70 21.86
N VAL A 526 -9.04 -36.29 21.60
CA VAL A 526 -9.81 -35.35 22.42
C VAL A 526 -11.08 -36.02 22.91
N ALA A 527 -11.27 -36.03 24.23
CA ALA A 527 -12.49 -36.56 24.83
C ALA A 527 -13.68 -35.62 24.56
N GLY A 528 -14.84 -36.19 24.27
CA GLY A 528 -16.06 -35.44 24.00
C GLY A 528 -16.54 -34.65 25.23
N SER A 529 -16.98 -33.42 25.00
CA SER A 529 -17.54 -32.52 26.01
C SER A 529 -18.68 -31.67 25.43
N PRO A 530 -19.79 -31.47 26.18
CA PRO A 530 -20.85 -30.54 25.77
C PRO A 530 -20.39 -29.07 25.82
N ASP A 531 -19.43 -28.76 26.69
CA ASP A 531 -18.88 -27.41 26.87
C ASP A 531 -17.56 -27.23 26.09
N PRO A 532 -17.25 -26.01 25.62
CA PRO A 532 -15.95 -25.71 25.01
C PRO A 532 -14.77 -26.06 25.92
N GLN A 533 -13.73 -26.65 25.35
CA GLN A 533 -12.52 -27.07 26.06
C GLN A 533 -11.25 -26.63 25.33
N TRP A 534 -10.19 -26.37 26.08
CA TRP A 534 -8.87 -26.08 25.51
C TRP A 534 -8.21 -27.39 25.07
N VAL A 535 -8.00 -27.53 23.77
CA VAL A 535 -7.29 -28.66 23.17
C VAL A 535 -5.84 -28.27 22.97
N ARG A 536 -4.94 -28.96 23.66
CA ARG A 536 -3.49 -28.74 23.57
C ARG A 536 -2.90 -29.55 22.42
N VAL A 537 -2.28 -28.87 21.46
CA VAL A 537 -1.64 -29.45 20.28
C VAL A 537 -0.13 -29.26 20.38
N PRO A 538 0.65 -30.35 20.57
CA PRO A 538 2.10 -30.25 20.71
C PRO A 538 2.79 -30.00 19.36
N PHE A 539 3.62 -28.97 19.31
CA PHE A 539 4.49 -28.64 18.18
C PHE A 539 5.80 -28.15 18.76
N GLU A 540 6.83 -28.99 18.79
CA GLU A 540 8.19 -28.61 19.22
C GLU A 540 8.89 -27.85 18.09
N TRP A 541 8.63 -26.55 17.97
CA TRP A 541 9.22 -25.65 16.97
C TRP A 541 10.12 -24.61 17.62
N ASN A 542 11.42 -24.67 17.33
CA ASN A 542 12.43 -23.78 17.91
C ASN A 542 13.26 -23.15 16.79
N PRO A 543 12.74 -22.08 16.17
CA PRO A 543 13.41 -21.45 15.04
C PRO A 543 14.68 -20.70 15.47
N GLN A 544 15.61 -20.51 14.55
CA GLN A 544 16.88 -19.81 14.84
C GLN A 544 16.66 -18.32 15.14
N GLN A 545 15.64 -17.74 14.53
CA GLN A 545 15.19 -16.37 14.73
C GLN A 545 13.67 -16.38 14.88
N PRO A 546 13.07 -15.39 15.57
CA PRO A 546 11.62 -15.26 15.61
C PRO A 546 11.02 -15.23 14.21
N GLU A 547 9.95 -15.99 14.00
CA GLU A 547 9.24 -16.08 12.73
C GLU A 547 7.74 -16.27 12.96
N SER A 548 6.95 -16.12 11.90
CA SER A 548 5.54 -16.51 11.91
C SER A 548 5.38 -17.88 11.28
N VAL A 549 4.48 -18.69 11.87
CA VAL A 549 4.10 -20.00 11.33
C VAL A 549 2.60 -20.07 11.21
N VAL A 550 2.10 -20.96 10.35
CA VAL A 550 0.67 -21.25 10.24
C VAL A 550 0.41 -22.61 10.85
N VAL A 551 -0.40 -22.64 11.92
CA VAL A 551 -0.94 -23.89 12.46
C VAL A 551 -2.26 -24.18 11.78
N VAL A 552 -2.35 -25.31 11.09
CA VAL A 552 -3.56 -25.75 10.40
C VAL A 552 -4.27 -26.79 11.25
N ALA A 553 -5.53 -26.54 11.58
CA ALA A 553 -6.48 -27.53 12.06
C ALA A 553 -7.23 -28.11 10.86
N GLU A 554 -7.13 -29.43 10.66
CA GLU A 554 -7.78 -30.08 9.52
C GLU A 554 -9.29 -30.21 9.71
N ALA A 555 -10.01 -30.22 8.59
CA ALA A 555 -11.46 -30.35 8.59
C ALA A 555 -11.92 -31.60 9.37
N HIS A 556 -12.86 -31.41 10.31
CA HIS A 556 -13.49 -32.49 11.05
C HIS A 556 -14.98 -32.18 11.30
N GLU A 557 -15.85 -33.08 10.85
CA GLU A 557 -17.29 -32.92 11.01
C GLU A 557 -17.70 -32.91 12.51
N GLY A 558 -18.58 -32.00 12.89
CA GLY A 558 -19.08 -31.88 14.26
C GLY A 558 -18.17 -31.17 15.26
N VAL A 559 -16.98 -30.73 14.83
CA VAL A 559 -16.05 -29.92 15.67
C VAL A 559 -16.19 -28.44 15.31
N GLU A 560 -16.12 -27.58 16.32
CA GLU A 560 -16.20 -26.13 16.15
C GLU A 560 -15.03 -25.44 16.84
N LEU A 561 -14.40 -24.47 16.19
CA LEU A 561 -13.44 -23.54 16.77
C LEU A 561 -14.18 -22.34 17.37
N LEU A 562 -13.75 -21.88 18.55
CA LEU A 562 -14.25 -20.63 19.11
C LEU A 562 -13.38 -19.47 18.61
N TYR A 563 -13.99 -18.36 18.25
CA TYR A 563 -13.30 -17.15 17.81
C TYR A 563 -13.97 -15.89 18.38
N ARG A 564 -13.26 -14.76 18.34
CA ARG A 564 -13.77 -13.45 18.78
C ARG A 564 -13.45 -12.37 17.75
N ALA A 565 -14.31 -11.37 17.63
CA ALA A 565 -14.01 -10.17 16.83
C ALA A 565 -13.01 -9.30 17.60
N ALA A 566 -11.73 -9.52 17.33
CA ALA A 566 -10.62 -8.78 17.88
C ALA A 566 -9.40 -8.94 16.97
N GLN A 567 -8.73 -7.83 16.70
CA GLN A 567 -7.46 -7.85 15.99
C GLN A 567 -6.32 -8.05 17.01
N VAL A 568 -5.55 -9.11 16.78
CA VAL A 568 -4.38 -9.48 17.57
C VAL A 568 -3.16 -9.24 16.66
N PRO A 569 -2.16 -8.43 17.07
CA PRO A 569 -1.08 -8.07 16.17
C PRO A 569 -0.31 -9.29 15.66
N GLY A 570 -0.15 -9.39 14.34
CA GLY A 570 0.57 -10.48 13.68
C GLY A 570 -0.12 -11.84 13.72
N VAL A 571 -1.42 -11.90 14.03
CA VAL A 571 -2.23 -13.13 14.03
C VAL A 571 -3.37 -13.00 13.03
N LEU A 572 -3.53 -14.01 12.18
CA LEU A 572 -4.60 -14.09 11.19
C LEU A 572 -5.26 -15.48 11.23
N THR A 573 -6.57 -15.50 11.10
CA THR A 573 -7.31 -16.75 10.83
C THR A 573 -7.52 -16.88 9.33
N LEU A 574 -7.06 -17.99 8.75
CA LEU A 574 -7.13 -18.33 7.34
C LEU A 574 -8.10 -19.50 7.17
N VAL A 575 -8.98 -19.45 6.18
CA VAL A 575 -9.91 -20.54 5.90
C VAL A 575 -9.56 -21.13 4.55
N HIS A 576 -9.28 -22.44 4.47
CA HIS A 576 -8.97 -23.10 3.20
C HIS A 576 -10.23 -23.18 2.33
N ALA A 577 -10.42 -22.15 1.52
CA ALA A 577 -11.55 -21.97 0.63
C ALA A 577 -11.11 -20.96 -0.44
N PRO A 578 -10.64 -21.42 -1.61
CA PRO A 578 -10.13 -20.53 -2.64
C PRO A 578 -11.07 -19.34 -2.85
N GLN A 579 -10.53 -18.14 -2.67
CA GLN A 579 -11.29 -16.90 -2.80
C GLN A 579 -10.43 -15.84 -3.50
N ALA A 580 -10.90 -15.43 -4.68
CA ALA A 580 -10.48 -14.21 -5.34
C ALA A 580 -11.21 -12.99 -4.73
N ASP A 581 -10.95 -11.79 -5.25
CA ASP A 581 -11.68 -10.56 -4.89
C ASP A 581 -13.20 -10.61 -5.16
N GLY A 582 -13.68 -11.64 -5.86
CA GLY A 582 -15.09 -11.88 -6.17
C GLY A 582 -15.54 -11.27 -7.49
N ASP A 583 -14.62 -10.67 -8.26
CA ASP A 583 -14.89 -10.17 -9.60
C ASP A 583 -14.83 -11.31 -10.63
N ALA A 584 -15.99 -11.72 -11.12
CA ALA A 584 -16.11 -12.77 -12.13
C ALA A 584 -15.60 -12.35 -13.53
N ASN A 585 -15.14 -11.11 -13.71
CA ASN A 585 -14.41 -10.69 -14.91
C ASN A 585 -12.89 -10.99 -14.82
N VAL A 586 -12.39 -11.53 -13.71
CA VAL A 586 -10.97 -11.83 -13.47
C VAL A 586 -10.75 -13.35 -13.41
N GLU A 587 -9.69 -13.82 -14.08
CA GLU A 587 -9.21 -15.20 -13.95
C GLU A 587 -7.99 -15.28 -13.01
N VAL A 588 -8.02 -16.22 -12.07
CA VAL A 588 -6.95 -16.50 -11.10
C VAL A 588 -6.69 -18.01 -10.97
N ASP A 589 -5.49 -18.40 -10.55
CA ASP A 589 -5.16 -19.79 -10.21
C ASP A 589 -5.49 -20.08 -8.74
N GLU A 590 -6.54 -20.87 -8.50
CA GLU A 590 -7.01 -21.24 -7.16
C GLU A 590 -5.99 -22.08 -6.35
N SER A 591 -4.94 -22.61 -7.00
CA SER A 591 -3.87 -23.37 -6.33
C SER A 591 -2.79 -22.48 -5.71
N GLU A 592 -2.75 -21.18 -6.06
CA GLU A 592 -1.83 -20.23 -5.43
C GLU A 592 -2.10 -20.15 -3.92
N ALA A 593 -1.07 -20.30 -3.09
CA ALA A 593 -1.23 -20.36 -1.63
C ALA A 593 -1.96 -19.11 -1.08
N LEU A 594 -1.68 -17.95 -1.68
CA LEU A 594 -2.32 -16.67 -1.37
C LEU A 594 -3.85 -16.70 -1.57
N ILE A 595 -4.32 -17.37 -2.62
CA ILE A 595 -5.73 -17.52 -3.00
C ILE A 595 -6.40 -18.67 -2.28
N ALA A 596 -5.70 -19.79 -2.08
CA ALA A 596 -6.22 -20.97 -1.40
C ALA A 596 -6.53 -20.72 0.09
N TRP A 597 -5.78 -19.82 0.75
CA TRP A 597 -5.86 -19.54 2.18
C TRP A 597 -6.31 -18.12 2.53
N PRO A 598 -7.45 -17.60 2.04
CA PRO A 598 -7.86 -16.22 2.24
C PRO A 598 -8.00 -15.84 3.72
N ALA A 599 -7.60 -14.61 4.04
CA ALA A 599 -7.86 -13.99 5.34
C ALA A 599 -9.21 -13.23 5.36
N ILE A 600 -9.71 -12.80 4.19
CA ILE A 600 -10.88 -11.91 4.05
C ILE A 600 -12.10 -12.37 4.88
N PRO A 601 -12.54 -13.66 4.85
CA PRO A 601 -13.72 -14.10 5.60
C PRO A 601 -13.62 -13.92 7.12
N MET A 602 -12.39 -13.91 7.63
CA MET A 602 -12.07 -13.87 9.06
C MET A 602 -11.24 -12.63 9.43
N ARG A 603 -11.10 -11.64 8.56
CA ARG A 603 -10.37 -10.40 8.89
C ARG A 603 -11.02 -9.71 10.09
N GLY A 604 -10.19 -9.30 11.05
CA GLY A 604 -10.62 -8.76 12.36
C GLY A 604 -11.27 -9.79 13.30
N ARG A 605 -11.23 -11.09 12.96
CA ARG A 605 -11.80 -12.18 13.76
C ARG A 605 -10.74 -13.26 13.99
N THR A 606 -10.41 -13.48 15.25
CA THR A 606 -9.29 -14.34 15.63
C THR A 606 -9.80 -15.55 16.40
N VAL A 607 -9.34 -16.75 16.03
CA VAL A 607 -9.58 -17.97 16.80
C VAL A 607 -8.99 -17.84 18.21
N ARG A 608 -9.72 -18.32 19.20
CA ARG A 608 -9.30 -18.37 20.61
C ARG A 608 -8.13 -19.35 20.73
N ALA A 609 -6.92 -18.82 20.86
CA ALA A 609 -5.69 -19.60 20.92
C ALA A 609 -4.73 -19.13 22.01
N ARG A 610 -3.86 -20.01 22.50
CA ARG A 610 -2.77 -19.69 23.44
C ARG A 610 -1.50 -20.42 23.04
N LEU A 611 -0.36 -19.76 23.15
CA LEU A 611 0.95 -20.36 22.89
C LEU A 611 1.58 -20.87 24.20
N GLU A 612 2.27 -22.00 24.11
CA GLU A 612 3.14 -22.53 25.16
C GLU A 612 4.57 -22.64 24.63
N PRO A 613 5.58 -22.00 25.25
CA PRO A 613 5.42 -20.95 26.27
C PRO A 613 4.71 -19.70 25.69
N ALA A 614 4.36 -18.77 26.57
CA ALA A 614 3.79 -17.49 26.19
C ALA A 614 4.80 -16.69 25.32
N THR A 615 4.32 -15.98 24.31
CA THR A 615 5.17 -15.36 23.27
C THR A 615 5.84 -14.07 23.73
N GLU A 616 7.03 -13.81 23.20
CA GLU A 616 7.82 -12.57 23.38
C GLU A 616 7.67 -11.60 22.20
N ALA A 617 6.78 -11.93 21.24
CA ALA A 617 6.59 -11.17 20.02
C ALA A 617 6.12 -9.71 20.22
N PHE A 618 5.65 -9.36 21.42
CA PHE A 618 5.13 -8.04 21.78
C PHE A 618 6.03 -7.26 22.76
N ASP A 619 7.26 -7.74 23.01
CA ASP A 619 8.18 -7.14 23.99
C ASP A 619 8.58 -5.70 23.64
N ALA A 620 8.91 -4.92 24.67
CA ALA A 620 9.28 -3.51 24.57
C ALA A 620 10.42 -3.25 23.55
N ALA A 621 11.40 -4.16 23.48
CA ALA A 621 12.54 -4.05 22.57
C ALA A 621 12.15 -4.06 21.08
N LYS A 622 10.98 -4.61 20.73
CA LYS A 622 10.48 -4.62 19.34
C LYS A 622 10.24 -3.20 18.81
N ALA A 623 9.86 -2.27 19.70
CA ALA A 623 9.56 -0.89 19.36
C ALA A 623 10.81 0.02 19.19
N VAL A 624 12.03 -0.50 19.20
CA VAL A 624 13.25 0.33 19.16
C VAL A 624 14.25 -0.14 18.09
N GLY A 625 14.58 -1.44 18.07
CA GLY A 625 15.62 -1.99 17.18
C GLY A 625 15.12 -2.93 16.08
N GLY A 626 13.81 -2.95 15.81
CA GLY A 626 13.16 -3.89 14.90
C GLY A 626 12.92 -3.34 13.49
N TYR A 627 12.06 -4.08 12.78
CA TYR A 627 11.40 -3.58 11.56
C TYR A 627 10.20 -2.70 11.97
N GLN A 628 9.77 -1.78 11.11
CA GLN A 628 8.61 -0.90 11.40
C GLN A 628 7.27 -1.42 10.87
N ARG A 629 7.23 -2.68 10.46
CA ARG A 629 6.01 -3.33 9.96
C ARG A 629 6.14 -4.84 10.13
N TYR A 630 5.07 -5.54 9.80
CA TYR A 630 5.08 -7.00 9.78
C TYR A 630 6.24 -7.53 8.92
N TYR A 631 7.12 -8.30 9.53
CA TYR A 631 8.20 -9.02 8.87
C TYR A 631 8.69 -10.13 9.81
N GLY A 632 8.29 -11.37 9.51
CA GLY A 632 8.48 -12.53 10.38
C GLY A 632 7.65 -12.48 11.68
N GLY A 633 6.74 -11.51 11.82
CA GLY A 633 6.01 -11.24 13.05
C GLY A 633 5.56 -9.78 13.15
N PRO A 634 4.87 -9.39 14.24
CA PRO A 634 4.19 -8.09 14.36
C PRO A 634 5.13 -6.89 14.53
N GLN A 635 6.34 -7.07 15.06
CA GLN A 635 7.38 -6.03 15.18
C GLN A 635 6.92 -4.74 15.90
N LEU A 636 6.21 -4.91 17.02
CA LEU A 636 5.74 -3.80 17.85
C LEU A 636 5.73 -4.18 19.33
N TRP A 637 5.75 -3.17 20.20
CA TRP A 637 5.38 -3.36 21.60
C TRP A 637 3.86 -3.29 21.74
N ALA A 638 3.27 -4.28 22.41
CA ALA A 638 1.88 -4.22 22.88
C ALA A 638 1.82 -4.40 24.40
N SER A 639 1.09 -3.51 25.08
CA SER A 639 0.92 -3.58 26.54
C SER A 639 -0.14 -4.60 26.96
N ALA A 640 -0.21 -4.92 28.25
CA ALA A 640 -1.44 -5.44 28.84
C ALA A 640 -2.57 -4.38 28.73
N PRO A 641 -3.85 -4.75 28.91
CA PRO A 641 -4.95 -3.79 28.79
C PRO A 641 -4.76 -2.52 29.65
N ILE A 642 -5.01 -1.36 29.07
CA ILE A 642 -4.99 -0.04 29.70
C ILE A 642 -6.12 0.02 30.72
N ALA A 643 -5.80 0.39 31.95
CA ALA A 643 -6.77 0.71 32.99
C ALA A 643 -6.81 2.23 33.21
N ALA A 644 -7.99 2.77 33.54
CA ALA A 644 -8.20 4.22 33.64
C ALA A 644 -7.28 4.93 34.67
N ASP A 645 -6.77 4.20 35.67
CA ASP A 645 -5.88 4.69 36.72
C ASP A 645 -4.38 4.41 36.44
N ARG A 646 -4.06 3.67 35.37
CA ARG A 646 -2.72 3.16 35.07
C ARG A 646 -2.42 3.29 33.57
N PRO A 647 -1.88 4.45 33.13
CA PRO A 647 -1.39 4.59 31.77
C PRO A 647 -0.26 3.60 31.50
N GLN A 648 -0.10 3.23 30.24
CA GLN A 648 0.98 2.33 29.82
C GLN A 648 2.16 3.15 29.32
N GLU A 649 3.36 2.73 29.65
CA GLU A 649 4.57 3.50 29.43
C GLU A 649 5.64 2.64 28.74
N LEU A 650 6.34 3.24 27.78
CA LEU A 650 7.53 2.68 27.14
C LEU A 650 8.66 3.69 27.33
N ARG A 651 9.77 3.23 27.90
CA ARG A 651 10.87 4.06 28.41
C ARG A 651 12.19 3.63 27.82
N LEU A 652 12.99 4.62 27.46
CA LEU A 652 14.39 4.55 27.06
C LEU A 652 15.23 5.08 28.23
N GLU A 653 16.23 4.33 28.67
CA GLU A 653 17.20 4.76 29.66
C GLU A 653 18.64 4.59 29.13
N TRP A 654 19.43 5.65 29.23
CA TRP A 654 20.83 5.64 28.85
C TRP A 654 21.72 5.57 30.09
N ASP A 655 22.87 4.91 29.96
CA ASP A 655 23.87 4.84 31.04
C ASP A 655 24.55 6.19 31.31
N GLU A 656 24.69 7.01 30.27
CA GLU A 656 25.22 8.36 30.33
C GLU A 656 24.19 9.33 29.72
N PRO A 657 24.08 10.58 30.23
CA PRO A 657 23.21 11.57 29.63
C PRO A 657 23.53 11.82 28.15
N VAL A 658 22.48 11.93 27.33
CA VAL A 658 22.53 12.25 25.91
C VAL A 658 21.86 13.58 25.64
N GLU A 659 22.22 14.26 24.54
CA GLU A 659 21.49 15.42 24.04
C GLU A 659 20.43 14.95 23.04
N LEU A 660 19.15 15.24 23.32
CA LEU A 660 18.05 14.98 22.40
C LEU A 660 17.56 16.28 21.77
N ARG A 661 17.20 16.19 20.49
CA ARG A 661 16.57 17.26 19.70
C ARG A 661 15.27 16.83 19.06
N GLN A 662 15.01 15.52 18.99
CA GLN A 662 13.78 15.02 18.38
C GLN A 662 13.37 13.69 18.96
N LEU A 663 12.06 13.50 19.15
CA LEU A 663 11.45 12.20 19.41
C LEU A 663 10.50 11.86 18.26
N ARG A 664 10.57 10.61 17.77
CA ARG A 664 9.63 10.10 16.76
C ARG A 664 8.90 8.89 17.29
N VAL A 665 7.60 8.82 17.01
CA VAL A 665 6.77 7.68 17.38
C VAL A 665 6.01 7.18 16.16
N VAL A 666 6.03 5.88 15.94
CA VAL A 666 5.19 5.17 14.96
C VAL A 666 4.23 4.29 15.72
N PHE A 667 2.93 4.50 15.51
CA PHE A 667 1.84 3.77 16.14
C PHE A 667 1.29 2.68 15.21
N ASP A 668 0.54 1.75 15.78
CA ASP A 668 -0.18 0.72 15.04
C ASP A 668 -1.46 1.31 14.42
N ASP A 669 -1.56 1.26 13.09
CA ASP A 669 -2.76 1.64 12.33
C ASP A 669 -3.33 0.43 11.56
N ASP A 670 -2.96 -0.78 11.94
CA ASP A 670 -3.36 -2.05 11.32
C ASP A 670 -3.16 -2.09 9.80
N GLN A 671 -1.91 -2.32 9.39
CA GLN A 671 -1.53 -2.38 7.97
C GLN A 671 -2.09 -3.59 7.21
N ASP A 672 -2.87 -4.48 7.85
CA ASP A 672 -3.64 -5.52 7.16
C ASP A 672 -4.96 -5.00 6.58
N VAL A 673 -5.52 -3.92 7.13
CA VAL A 673 -6.77 -3.36 6.66
C VAL A 673 -6.56 -2.66 5.32
N GLU A 674 -7.29 -3.12 4.31
CA GLU A 674 -7.38 -2.45 3.01
C GLU A 674 -8.06 -1.08 3.16
N LEU A 675 -7.44 -0.05 2.57
CA LEU A 675 -8.06 1.24 2.34
C LEU A 675 -8.10 1.53 0.83
N ASN A 676 -9.20 2.13 0.38
CA ASN A 676 -9.36 2.62 -0.98
C ASN A 676 -10.06 4.00 -0.93
N THR A 677 -9.75 4.89 -1.87
CA THR A 677 -10.13 6.31 -1.75
C THR A 677 -11.59 6.62 -2.07
N LEU A 678 -12.28 5.72 -2.77
CA LEU A 678 -13.69 5.89 -3.17
C LEU A 678 -14.64 4.97 -2.42
N HIS A 679 -14.13 4.30 -1.37
CA HIS A 679 -14.84 3.35 -0.50
C HIS A 679 -15.74 2.34 -1.22
N HIS A 680 -15.21 1.73 -2.28
CA HIS A 680 -15.82 0.55 -2.91
C HIS A 680 -16.06 -0.56 -1.87
N HIS A 681 -15.09 -0.73 -0.96
CA HIS A 681 -15.27 -1.40 0.32
C HIS A 681 -15.14 -0.37 1.45
N ARG A 682 -16.05 -0.45 2.44
CA ARG A 682 -16.09 0.44 3.60
C ARG A 682 -15.48 -0.24 4.81
N THR A 683 -14.46 0.39 5.38
CA THR A 683 -13.99 0.11 6.73
C THR A 683 -14.94 0.78 7.73
N PRO A 684 -15.41 0.09 8.78
CA PRO A 684 -16.38 0.65 9.72
C PRO A 684 -15.81 1.78 10.58
N ASP A 685 -14.49 1.82 10.77
CA ASP A 685 -13.82 2.77 11.66
C ASP A 685 -13.34 4.01 10.89
N GLU A 686 -13.83 5.20 11.25
CA GLU A 686 -13.34 6.48 10.71
C GLU A 686 -11.90 6.80 11.16
N VAL A 687 -11.52 6.28 12.33
CA VAL A 687 -10.16 6.34 12.89
C VAL A 687 -9.84 4.95 13.42
N PHE A 688 -8.67 4.42 13.04
CA PHE A 688 -8.25 3.07 13.45
C PHE A 688 -8.27 2.91 14.97
N PRO A 689 -9.00 1.90 15.51
CA PRO A 689 -9.08 1.63 16.93
C PRO A 689 -7.71 1.44 17.62
N GLU A 690 -6.75 0.90 16.88
CA GLU A 690 -5.39 0.55 17.30
C GLU A 690 -4.51 1.78 17.57
N LEU A 691 -4.81 2.89 16.88
CA LEU A 691 -4.01 4.11 17.01
C LEU A 691 -4.10 4.64 18.43
N VAL A 692 -2.93 4.94 18.99
CA VAL A 692 -2.83 5.72 20.23
C VAL A 692 -3.43 7.10 19.97
N ARG A 693 -4.44 7.46 20.76
CA ARG A 693 -5.20 8.72 20.65
C ARG A 693 -4.56 9.80 21.50
N ASP A 694 -4.31 9.50 22.78
CA ASP A 694 -3.84 10.45 23.76
C ASP A 694 -2.53 9.96 24.38
N TYR A 695 -1.48 10.77 24.33
CA TYR A 695 -0.18 10.42 24.90
C TYR A 695 0.63 11.65 25.32
N VAL A 696 1.64 11.38 26.16
CA VAL A 696 2.60 12.37 26.64
C VAL A 696 4.01 11.83 26.39
N LEU A 697 4.89 12.68 25.87
CA LEU A 697 6.33 12.43 25.83
C LEU A 697 6.99 13.19 26.97
N GLU A 698 7.86 12.51 27.70
CA GLU A 698 8.56 13.06 28.84
C GLU A 698 10.05 12.70 28.78
N VAL A 699 10.90 13.60 29.27
CA VAL A 699 12.34 13.36 29.47
C VAL A 699 12.70 13.55 30.95
N ARG A 700 13.74 12.88 31.41
CA ARG A 700 14.19 12.97 32.80
C ARG A 700 15.23 14.08 32.97
N ARG A 701 14.97 15.02 33.88
CA ARG A 701 15.89 16.12 34.21
C ARG A 701 15.84 16.43 35.70
N GLY A 702 17.01 16.58 36.33
CA GLY A 702 17.09 16.89 37.76
C GLY A 702 16.43 15.83 38.66
N GLY A 703 16.38 14.57 38.22
CA GLY A 703 15.73 13.46 38.94
C GLY A 703 14.21 13.36 38.79
N GLY A 704 13.57 14.25 38.02
CA GLY A 704 12.13 14.22 37.74
C GLY A 704 11.81 14.11 36.25
N TRP A 705 10.59 13.71 35.94
CA TRP A 705 10.07 13.68 34.57
C TRP A 705 9.49 15.04 34.19
N ILE A 706 9.85 15.54 33.00
CA ILE A 706 9.35 16.78 32.42
C ILE A 706 8.65 16.45 31.11
N GLU A 707 7.41 16.91 30.97
CA GLU A 707 6.64 16.84 29.72
C GLU A 707 7.29 17.71 28.64
N VAL A 708 7.61 17.09 27.51
CA VAL A 708 8.17 17.78 26.32
C VAL A 708 7.17 17.83 25.17
N ALA A 709 6.20 16.93 25.13
CA ALA A 709 5.07 17.02 24.22
C ALA A 709 3.83 16.33 24.79
N ARG A 710 2.65 16.82 24.42
CA ARG A 710 1.36 16.20 24.70
C ARG A 710 0.50 16.27 23.46
N VAL A 711 -0.13 15.14 23.15
CA VAL A 711 -1.05 15.01 22.02
C VAL A 711 -2.34 14.40 22.51
N VAL A 712 -3.44 14.96 22.02
CA VAL A 712 -4.80 14.46 22.20
C VAL A 712 -5.43 14.27 20.83
N ASP A 713 -6.37 13.33 20.72
CA ASP A 713 -7.11 13.04 19.48
C ASP A 713 -6.20 12.73 18.28
N ASN A 714 -5.11 11.98 18.52
CA ASN A 714 -4.22 11.54 17.47
C ASN A 714 -4.91 10.52 16.54
N ARG A 715 -4.74 10.78 15.25
CA ARG A 715 -5.24 9.97 14.14
C ARG A 715 -4.16 9.66 13.10
N ARG A 716 -2.89 9.88 13.44
CA ARG A 716 -1.75 9.65 12.54
C ARG A 716 -0.89 8.52 13.07
N ARG A 717 -0.40 7.70 12.14
CA ARG A 717 0.53 6.61 12.39
C ARG A 717 1.88 7.13 12.89
N GLN A 718 2.54 8.01 12.12
CA GLN A 718 3.80 8.63 12.52
C GLN A 718 3.59 10.01 13.14
N ARG A 719 4.34 10.29 14.22
CA ARG A 719 4.43 11.60 14.86
C ARG A 719 5.88 11.97 15.11
N VAL A 720 6.25 13.17 14.68
CA VAL A 720 7.58 13.76 14.86
C VAL A 720 7.46 14.94 15.81
N HIS A 721 8.32 14.98 16.82
CA HIS A 721 8.34 16.00 17.86
C HIS A 721 9.72 16.62 17.95
N ASP A 722 9.85 17.83 17.40
CA ASP A 722 11.06 18.64 17.56
C ASP A 722 11.13 19.21 18.98
N LEU A 723 12.32 19.16 19.56
CA LEU A 723 12.62 19.58 20.92
C LEU A 723 13.66 20.70 20.90
N ASP A 724 13.55 21.63 21.84
CA ASP A 724 14.73 22.40 22.24
C ASP A 724 15.80 21.43 22.76
N PRO A 725 17.08 21.56 22.38
CA PRO A 725 18.13 20.63 22.79
C PRO A 725 18.10 20.38 24.30
N VAL A 726 17.94 19.11 24.68
CA VAL A 726 17.77 18.71 26.08
C VAL A 726 18.73 17.59 26.45
N GLU A 727 19.55 17.85 27.48
CA GLU A 727 20.40 16.83 28.09
C GLU A 727 19.55 15.97 29.05
N THR A 728 19.53 14.67 28.81
CA THR A 728 18.72 13.72 29.60
C THR A 728 19.34 12.32 29.62
N ASP A 729 19.09 11.57 30.68
CA ASP A 729 19.47 10.15 30.82
C ASP A 729 18.28 9.20 30.63
N ALA A 730 17.06 9.72 30.39
CA ALA A 730 15.90 8.89 30.07
C ALA A 730 14.79 9.65 29.33
N ALA A 731 14.10 8.97 28.42
CA ALA A 731 12.92 9.46 27.73
C ALA A 731 11.80 8.42 27.79
N ARG A 732 10.54 8.83 27.79
CA ARG A 732 9.41 7.89 27.73
C ARG A 732 8.21 8.45 26.98
N ILE A 733 7.44 7.53 26.43
CA ILE A 733 6.05 7.76 26.04
C ILE A 733 5.13 7.19 27.11
N ARG A 734 4.10 7.96 27.49
CA ARG A 734 2.99 7.52 28.33
C ARG A 734 1.71 7.56 27.51
N VAL A 735 1.18 6.39 27.19
CA VAL A 735 -0.07 6.21 26.49
C VAL A 735 -1.22 6.31 27.47
N LEU A 736 -2.06 7.32 27.28
CA LEU A 736 -3.20 7.63 28.13
C LEU A 736 -4.48 6.97 27.60
N ALA A 737 -4.65 6.94 26.28
CA ALA A 737 -5.80 6.32 25.63
C ALA A 737 -5.52 5.99 24.15
N THR A 738 -6.32 5.07 23.61
CA THR A 738 -6.40 4.69 22.20
C THR A 738 -7.75 5.11 21.60
N ASN A 739 -7.91 4.92 20.29
CA ASN A 739 -9.16 5.20 19.59
C ASN A 739 -10.21 4.10 19.75
N GLY A 740 -9.85 2.89 20.18
CA GLY A 740 -10.84 1.85 20.50
C GLY A 740 -10.28 0.57 21.12
N VAL A 741 -9.04 0.18 20.84
CA VAL A 741 -8.48 -1.06 21.42
C VAL A 741 -8.04 -0.89 22.87
N GLY A 742 -8.13 -1.95 23.66
CA GLY A 742 -7.79 -1.88 25.09
C GLY A 742 -6.30 -1.76 25.41
N GLN A 743 -5.37 -1.68 24.45
CA GLN A 743 -3.92 -1.80 24.69
C GLN A 743 -3.14 -0.64 24.07
N ALA A 744 -2.02 -0.27 24.67
CA ALA A 744 -1.05 0.60 24.02
C ALA A 744 -0.23 -0.21 23.01
N ARG A 745 -0.14 0.28 21.78
CA ARG A 745 0.67 -0.34 20.71
C ARG A 745 1.60 0.69 20.07
N VAL A 746 2.90 0.42 20.12
CA VAL A 746 3.93 1.28 19.54
C VAL A 746 4.83 0.43 18.67
N VAL A 747 4.88 0.77 17.39
CA VAL A 747 5.71 0.12 16.38
C VAL A 747 7.15 0.62 16.46
N ALA A 748 7.34 1.92 16.68
CA ALA A 748 8.67 2.50 16.89
C ALA A 748 8.66 3.70 17.84
N LEU A 749 9.65 3.80 18.72
CA LEU A 749 10.00 4.97 19.50
C LEU A 749 11.48 5.27 19.26
N ARG A 750 11.76 6.40 18.61
CA ARG A 750 13.12 6.84 18.23
C ARG A 750 13.50 8.14 18.92
N ALA A 751 14.80 8.31 19.14
CA ALA A 751 15.36 9.48 19.80
C ALA A 751 16.61 9.98 19.07
N TYR A 752 16.58 11.23 18.60
CA TYR A 752 17.66 11.87 17.85
C TYR A 752 18.14 13.15 18.54
#